data_AF-A0A815T7Y7-F1
#
_entry.id   AF-A0A815T7Y7-F1
#
_cell.length_a   1.000
_cell.length_b   1.000
_cell.length_c   1.000
_cell.angle_alpha   90.00
_cell.angle_beta   90.00
_cell.angle_gamma   90.00
#
_symmetry.space_group_name_H-M   'P 1'
#
loop_
_entity.id
_entity.type
_entity.pdbx_description
1 polymer ?
#
loop_
_entity_poly.entity_id
_entity_poly.type
_entity_poly.pdbx_seq_one_letter_code
_entity_poly.pdbx_strand_id
1 'polypeptide(L)'
;AMENFGCILYRETRLYYNNRTSTSKNKQDIALVIAHEIAHQWFGDLVSPSWWDDLWLNEGFAKWMEFVYTDKIHPEWDLYEQFIAYRWLSVMQNDAISFSHPVNMKITHNEQLTSIFDAITYSKGSSLLRMMRNFMGNNTFNRGISKYLSQHIYSTATQNDLWKVLGEQMSEDNIQLPLNTSLSDIMSTWTDQMGYPYVEIIRDYDKNLIKISQKQFLFDFEAQPLKSPYNYIWSIPLKIKSSSSLQTNIIWFSKSNMNMTINIPSNEWILVNPDLLGFFRTNYDKENWKKIIQQFKIDHKKFSIVERAGLIDDAFNLARPNILPASLVFELLEYSNVEDSYIVWERILAGLQYIEQMIASSSSGLYLYERFRSYMVDLILPIYNKLGWQDNSLTDKWLDTLHRDMIISTACRYDLDRCIQRAQDLFEQWFNSPSNNTIEANQRPVVYCTSIRLGDRARFQFLLREYQASNDPQEKARIQTALTCTKDIELIRYLLHIHINPEQNIIRRQDVLNGIRSICRNFIAETECWTFVHARWTQLFRDHGDSLNFAELIKDVTGRFNTLLQLEEFERFSEQTTDKGAAEAEFRASIERIRANIQWVSKSKRNLEEWFLNQTLAIRLPHDWFPSKYQLYFDVFLQSTYPNNEEPNTTFTGHTRIRIRCRRSTNELRIHMKQLRLSYVILTRIGKNNNLISDWTLVLSSEVLLCRLRERCIKDEEYEFESLYSAELDREMAGFYLSRYNVTDTMTGQIITHNIGATHMQVN
;
A
#
# COMPACT_ATOMS: atom_id res chain seq x y z
N ALA A 1 -4.90 -6.37 23.16
CA ALA A 1 -6.19 -6.55 23.82
C ALA A 1 -6.02 -5.74 25.10
N MET A 2 -6.09 -6.30 26.30
CA MET A 2 -5.33 -5.78 27.45
C MET A 2 -4.98 -6.95 28.37
N GLU A 3 -3.70 -7.07 28.68
CA GLU A 3 -3.05 -8.24 29.26
C GLU A 3 -3.20 -8.40 30.78
N ASN A 4 -4.16 -7.73 31.43
CA ASN A 4 -4.24 -7.68 32.90
C ASN A 4 -4.02 -9.06 33.54
N PHE A 5 -3.08 -9.16 34.47
CA PHE A 5 -2.57 -10.44 34.95
C PHE A 5 -3.67 -11.34 35.54
N GLY A 6 -3.90 -12.50 34.92
CA GLY A 6 -4.98 -13.43 35.27
C GLY A 6 -6.40 -13.03 34.82
N CYS A 7 -6.59 -11.89 34.15
CA CYS A 7 -7.88 -11.39 33.65
C CYS A 7 -7.73 -10.60 32.33
N ILE A 8 -7.33 -11.29 31.27
CA ILE A 8 -7.08 -10.68 29.95
C ILE A 8 -8.41 -10.21 29.32
N LEU A 9 -8.46 -8.94 28.88
CA LEU A 9 -9.62 -8.33 28.27
C LEU A 9 -9.49 -8.28 26.75
N TYR A 10 -10.56 -8.63 26.02
CA TYR A 10 -10.59 -8.63 24.56
C TYR A 10 -11.75 -7.81 24.01
N ARG A 11 -11.55 -7.18 22.85
CA ARG A 11 -12.67 -6.79 21.99
C ARG A 11 -13.36 -8.05 21.47
N GLU A 12 -14.68 -7.99 21.26
CA GLU A 12 -15.46 -9.13 20.76
C GLU A 12 -14.86 -9.72 19.46
N THR A 13 -14.44 -8.85 18.52
CA THR A 13 -13.79 -9.24 17.25
C THR A 13 -12.41 -9.87 17.38
N ARG A 14 -11.81 -9.86 18.58
CA ARG A 14 -10.49 -10.43 18.88
C ARG A 14 -10.54 -11.67 19.75
N LEU A 15 -11.75 -12.18 20.07
CA LEU A 15 -11.95 -13.39 20.86
C LEU A 15 -13.05 -14.29 20.28
N TYR A 16 -14.16 -13.71 19.83
CA TYR A 16 -15.30 -14.48 19.35
C TYR A 16 -15.06 -15.02 17.93
N TYR A 17 -15.22 -16.32 17.78
CA TYR A 17 -15.12 -17.04 16.52
C TYR A 17 -16.40 -17.85 16.24
N ASN A 18 -16.90 -17.74 15.02
CA ASN A 18 -18.07 -18.47 14.55
C ASN A 18 -17.76 -19.13 13.20
N ASN A 19 -17.76 -20.47 13.17
CA ASN A 19 -17.39 -21.26 11.97
C ASN A 19 -18.22 -20.94 10.72
N ARG A 20 -19.41 -20.35 10.86
CA ARG A 20 -20.28 -20.02 9.70
C ARG A 20 -20.00 -18.64 9.10
N THR A 21 -19.50 -17.71 9.90
CA THR A 21 -19.44 -16.28 9.54
C THR A 21 -18.05 -15.69 9.65
N SER A 22 -17.14 -16.31 10.40
CA SER A 22 -15.76 -15.87 10.59
C SER A 22 -14.86 -16.46 9.51
N THR A 23 -14.00 -15.64 8.91
CA THR A 23 -13.06 -16.09 7.88
C THR A 23 -11.89 -16.87 8.48
N SER A 24 -11.13 -17.56 7.63
CA SER A 24 -9.84 -18.15 8.00
C SER A 24 -8.89 -17.08 8.54
N LYS A 25 -8.88 -15.88 7.96
CA LYS A 25 -8.12 -14.73 8.48
C LYS A 25 -8.56 -14.31 9.87
N ASN A 26 -9.87 -14.29 10.16
CA ASN A 26 -10.38 -14.00 11.50
C ASN A 26 -9.88 -15.03 12.52
N LYS A 27 -9.91 -16.32 12.18
CA LYS A 27 -9.40 -17.39 13.05
C LYS A 27 -7.92 -17.17 13.39
N GLN A 28 -7.11 -16.86 12.38
CA GLN A 28 -5.68 -16.60 12.56
C GLN A 28 -5.44 -15.36 13.43
N ASP A 29 -6.14 -14.25 13.17
CA ASP A 29 -5.99 -13.02 13.94
C ASP A 29 -6.41 -13.16 15.41
N ILE A 30 -7.47 -13.93 15.68
CA ILE A 30 -7.90 -14.23 17.05
C ILE A 30 -6.83 -15.06 17.76
N ALA A 31 -6.31 -16.12 17.13
CA ALA A 31 -5.28 -16.96 17.73
C ALA A 31 -3.98 -16.19 18.02
N LEU A 32 -3.53 -15.36 17.07
CA LEU A 32 -2.36 -14.51 17.26
C LEU A 32 -2.55 -13.54 18.43
N VAL A 33 -3.70 -12.85 18.51
CA VAL A 33 -3.96 -11.92 19.62
C VAL A 33 -4.01 -12.66 20.95
N ILE A 34 -4.68 -13.82 21.04
CA ILE A 34 -4.67 -14.62 22.27
C ILE A 34 -3.24 -15.00 22.68
N ALA A 35 -2.41 -15.45 21.74
CA ALA A 35 -1.02 -15.79 22.02
C ALA A 35 -0.19 -14.58 22.47
N HIS A 36 -0.43 -13.39 21.89
CA HIS A 36 0.20 -12.13 22.27
C HIS A 36 -0.09 -11.79 23.74
N GLU A 37 -1.37 -11.78 24.14
CA GLU A 37 -1.74 -11.43 25.52
C GLU A 37 -1.32 -12.50 26.54
N ILE A 38 -1.30 -13.78 26.16
CA ILE A 38 -0.77 -14.83 27.02
C ILE A 38 0.75 -14.68 27.19
N ALA A 39 1.48 -14.25 26.15
CA ALA A 39 2.91 -14.01 26.27
C ALA A 39 3.23 -12.88 27.28
N HIS A 40 2.35 -11.88 27.39
CA HIS A 40 2.51 -10.82 28.40
C HIS A 40 2.47 -11.31 29.84
N GLN A 41 1.85 -12.46 30.11
CA GLN A 41 1.88 -13.08 31.45
C GLN A 41 3.30 -13.39 31.93
N TRP A 42 4.28 -13.46 31.00
CA TRP A 42 5.72 -13.50 31.30
C TRP A 42 6.42 -12.16 31.00
N PHE A 43 6.20 -11.62 29.79
CA PHE A 43 6.84 -10.40 29.30
C PHE A 43 5.93 -9.18 29.47
N GLY A 44 5.97 -8.61 30.66
CA GLY A 44 5.19 -7.44 31.03
C GLY A 44 4.57 -7.56 32.43
N ASP A 45 3.98 -8.71 32.74
CA ASP A 45 3.37 -8.96 34.05
C ASP A 45 4.37 -9.57 35.05
N LEU A 46 5.00 -10.71 34.70
CA LEU A 46 5.94 -11.39 35.59
C LEU A 46 7.27 -10.64 35.71
N VAL A 47 7.75 -10.12 34.58
CA VAL A 47 8.89 -9.20 34.49
C VAL A 47 8.42 -7.96 33.76
N SER A 48 8.32 -6.85 34.47
CA SER A 48 7.84 -5.58 33.94
C SER A 48 9.01 -4.69 33.50
N PRO A 49 8.83 -3.77 32.54
CA PRO A 49 9.85 -2.80 32.22
C PRO A 49 9.95 -1.81 33.40
N SER A 50 11.16 -1.37 33.71
CA SER A 50 11.38 -0.44 34.84
C SER A 50 10.73 0.93 34.60
N TRP A 51 10.59 1.30 33.33
CA TRP A 51 9.87 2.49 32.89
C TRP A 51 9.41 2.31 31.44
N TRP A 52 8.56 3.21 30.95
CA TRP A 52 8.01 3.19 29.59
C TRP A 52 9.06 3.29 28.48
N ASP A 53 10.28 3.76 28.80
CA ASP A 53 11.42 3.81 27.87
C ASP A 53 11.76 2.43 27.30
N ASP A 54 11.50 1.38 28.08
CA ASP A 54 11.75 -0.02 27.76
C ASP A 54 10.46 -0.79 27.40
N LEU A 55 9.38 -0.10 27.00
CA LEU A 55 8.10 -0.73 26.64
C LEU A 55 8.24 -1.84 25.59
N TRP A 56 9.23 -1.73 24.70
CA TRP A 56 9.53 -2.75 23.70
C TRP A 56 9.92 -4.11 24.29
N LEU A 57 10.41 -4.17 25.53
CA LEU A 57 10.68 -5.43 26.24
C LEU A 57 9.39 -6.20 26.54
N ASN A 58 8.26 -5.53 26.64
CA ASN A 58 6.95 -6.18 26.74
C ASN A 58 6.45 -6.51 25.33
N GLU A 59 6.23 -5.46 24.55
CA GLU A 59 5.45 -5.54 23.33
C GLU A 59 6.22 -6.19 22.18
N GLY A 60 7.53 -5.98 22.10
CA GLY A 60 8.39 -6.66 21.14
C GLY A 60 8.49 -8.16 21.43
N PHE A 61 8.57 -8.56 22.70
CA PHE A 61 8.58 -9.98 23.08
C PHE A 61 7.22 -10.64 22.84
N ALA A 62 6.13 -10.04 23.31
CA ALA A 62 4.79 -10.56 23.06
C ALA A 62 4.50 -10.67 21.56
N LYS A 63 4.91 -9.66 20.77
CA LYS A 63 4.77 -9.66 19.31
C LYS A 63 5.62 -10.73 18.63
N TRP A 64 6.80 -11.07 19.15
CA TRP A 64 7.57 -12.19 18.62
C TRP A 64 6.94 -13.54 18.99
N MET A 65 6.53 -13.67 20.24
CA MET A 65 5.95 -14.89 20.81
C MET A 65 4.59 -15.23 20.21
N GLU A 66 3.78 -14.24 19.80
CA GLU A 66 2.49 -14.48 19.13
C GLU A 66 2.68 -15.37 17.89
N PHE A 67 3.71 -15.12 17.08
CA PHE A 67 4.00 -15.92 15.89
C PHE A 67 4.64 -17.26 16.27
N VAL A 68 5.65 -17.25 17.15
CA VAL A 68 6.39 -18.48 17.51
C VAL A 68 5.48 -19.54 18.15
N TYR A 69 4.63 -19.14 19.10
CA TYR A 69 3.75 -20.10 19.77
C TYR A 69 2.58 -20.51 18.91
N THR A 70 1.98 -19.58 18.17
CA THR A 70 0.87 -19.94 17.29
C THR A 70 1.34 -20.87 16.17
N ASP A 71 2.53 -20.66 15.60
CA ASP A 71 3.14 -21.57 14.60
C ASP A 71 3.39 -22.96 15.19
N LYS A 72 3.79 -23.05 16.46
CA LYS A 72 3.98 -24.33 17.14
C LYS A 72 2.65 -25.08 17.37
N ILE A 73 1.55 -24.36 17.60
CA ILE A 73 0.21 -24.93 17.81
C ILE A 73 -0.45 -25.27 16.46
N HIS A 74 -0.23 -24.42 15.46
CA HIS A 74 -0.75 -24.50 14.11
C HIS A 74 0.39 -24.47 13.07
N PRO A 75 1.21 -25.54 12.99
CA PRO A 75 2.34 -25.59 12.06
C PRO A 75 1.90 -25.54 10.59
N GLU A 76 0.65 -25.91 10.31
CA GLU A 76 0.06 -25.83 8.98
C GLU A 76 -0.23 -24.40 8.50
N TRP A 77 -0.07 -23.39 9.37
CA TRP A 77 -0.34 -21.99 9.01
C TRP A 77 0.86 -21.25 8.42
N ASP A 78 2.08 -21.79 8.51
CA ASP A 78 3.32 -21.17 8.00
C ASP A 78 3.48 -19.71 8.50
N LEU A 79 3.43 -19.51 9.82
CA LEU A 79 3.41 -18.17 10.43
C LEU A 79 4.79 -17.49 10.44
N TYR A 80 5.88 -18.26 10.35
CA TYR A 80 7.23 -17.69 10.29
C TYR A 80 7.44 -16.78 9.06
N GLU A 81 7.00 -17.22 7.88
CA GLU A 81 7.13 -16.42 6.66
C GLU A 81 6.19 -15.21 6.68
N GLN A 82 5.00 -15.36 7.28
CA GLN A 82 4.05 -14.27 7.50
C GLN A 82 4.59 -13.21 8.46
N PHE A 83 5.33 -13.59 9.50
CA PHE A 83 6.01 -12.63 10.38
C PHE A 83 6.94 -11.72 9.56
N ILE A 84 7.69 -12.30 8.62
CA ILE A 84 8.64 -11.54 7.80
C ILE A 84 7.90 -10.55 6.90
N ALA A 85 6.83 -10.96 6.21
CA ALA A 85 6.06 -10.03 5.38
C ALA A 85 5.31 -8.96 6.20
N TYR A 86 4.56 -9.37 7.23
CA TYR A 86 3.62 -8.48 7.93
C TYR A 86 4.19 -7.69 9.10
N ARG A 87 5.36 -8.08 9.63
CA ARG A 87 6.01 -7.37 10.73
C ARG A 87 7.34 -6.81 10.28
N TRP A 88 8.25 -7.67 9.82
CA TRP A 88 9.62 -7.28 9.49
C TRP A 88 9.68 -6.33 8.28
N LEU A 89 9.13 -6.70 7.13
CA LEU A 89 9.16 -5.88 5.91
C LEU A 89 8.26 -4.66 6.05
N SER A 90 7.09 -4.84 6.67
CA SER A 90 6.14 -3.74 6.86
C SER A 90 6.66 -2.64 7.78
N VAL A 91 7.35 -2.95 8.88
CA VAL A 91 7.80 -1.93 9.84
C VAL A 91 8.90 -1.03 9.26
N MET A 92 9.72 -1.58 8.37
CA MET A 92 10.74 -0.80 7.65
C MET A 92 10.14 0.35 6.83
N GLN A 93 8.86 0.29 6.44
CA GLN A 93 8.22 1.43 5.79
C GLN A 93 7.87 2.55 6.79
N ASN A 94 7.48 2.19 8.02
CA ASN A 94 7.20 3.18 9.07
C ASN A 94 8.49 3.82 9.59
N ASP A 95 9.61 3.10 9.55
CA ASP A 95 10.90 3.56 10.07
C ASP A 95 11.82 4.21 9.02
N ALA A 96 11.30 4.43 7.80
CA ALA A 96 12.02 5.08 6.68
C ALA A 96 11.70 6.58 6.57
N ILE A 97 11.43 7.23 7.70
CA ILE A 97 11.16 8.67 7.81
C ILE A 97 12.11 9.32 8.82
N SER A 98 12.44 10.59 8.58
CA SER A 98 13.40 11.36 9.39
C SER A 98 12.89 11.71 10.80
N PHE A 99 11.58 11.60 11.01
CA PHE A 99 10.88 11.84 12.29
C PHE A 99 10.33 10.57 12.95
N SER A 100 10.92 9.40 12.68
CA SER A 100 10.66 8.18 13.47
C SER A 100 11.19 8.31 14.91
N HIS A 101 11.21 7.24 15.69
CA HIS A 101 11.82 7.21 17.02
C HIS A 101 12.67 5.95 17.25
N PRO A 102 13.65 6.01 18.19
CA PRO A 102 14.37 4.82 18.65
C PRO A 102 13.42 3.84 19.35
N VAL A 103 13.79 2.55 19.36
CA VAL A 103 13.00 1.51 20.05
C VAL A 103 13.07 1.70 21.58
N ASN A 104 14.24 2.11 22.10
CA ASN A 104 14.38 2.62 23.47
C ASN A 104 14.32 4.16 23.41
N MET A 105 13.16 4.72 23.75
CA MET A 105 12.92 6.16 23.68
C MET A 105 12.63 6.69 25.08
N LYS A 106 13.36 7.71 25.51
CA LYS A 106 13.12 8.36 26.80
C LYS A 106 11.76 9.08 26.82
N ILE A 107 10.89 8.68 27.74
CA ILE A 107 9.56 9.22 27.96
C ILE A 107 9.56 10.15 29.17
N THR A 108 9.25 11.43 28.92
CA THR A 108 9.20 12.46 29.95
C THR A 108 7.81 13.08 30.12
N HIS A 109 6.92 12.90 29.15
CA HIS A 109 5.57 13.47 29.16
C HIS A 109 4.51 12.43 28.80
N ASN A 110 3.29 12.58 29.34
CA ASN A 110 2.21 11.61 29.16
C ASN A 110 1.73 11.51 27.71
N GLU A 111 1.76 12.62 26.96
CA GLU A 111 1.33 12.66 25.56
C GLU A 111 2.19 11.75 24.66
N GLN A 112 3.44 11.50 25.08
CA GLN A 112 4.36 10.60 24.36
C GLN A 112 4.00 9.13 24.56
N LEU A 113 3.35 8.77 25.68
CA LEU A 113 3.05 7.37 26.01
C LEU A 113 2.19 6.72 24.94
N THR A 114 1.10 7.36 24.54
CA THR A 114 0.24 6.80 23.48
C THR A 114 1.01 6.66 22.16
N SER A 115 1.88 7.62 21.83
CA SER A 115 2.58 7.63 20.54
C SER A 115 3.60 6.50 20.37
N ILE A 116 4.11 5.92 21.47
CA ILE A 116 5.07 4.81 21.41
C ILE A 116 4.40 3.43 21.34
N PHE A 117 3.07 3.33 21.45
CA PHE A 117 2.35 2.08 21.19
C PHE A 117 2.14 1.87 19.68
N ASP A 118 3.24 1.80 18.93
CA ASP A 118 3.25 1.93 17.48
C ASP A 118 3.95 0.76 16.77
N ALA A 119 4.14 0.85 15.45
CA ALA A 119 4.81 -0.22 14.71
C ALA A 119 6.27 -0.42 15.14
N ILE A 120 6.98 0.62 15.60
CA ILE A 120 8.37 0.54 16.02
C ILE A 120 8.51 -0.31 17.28
N THR A 121 7.76 0.00 18.34
CA THR A 121 7.83 -0.74 19.61
C THR A 121 7.49 -2.22 19.43
N TYR A 122 6.45 -2.54 18.67
CA TYR A 122 5.99 -3.92 18.48
C TYR A 122 6.79 -4.66 17.39
N SER A 123 6.78 -4.13 16.16
CA SER A 123 7.27 -4.87 14.98
C SER A 123 8.78 -4.73 14.78
N LYS A 124 9.38 -3.55 15.05
CA LYS A 124 10.85 -3.42 15.04
C LYS A 124 11.45 -4.11 16.25
N GLY A 125 10.86 -3.93 17.45
CA GLY A 125 11.25 -4.67 18.66
C GLY A 125 11.31 -6.19 18.45
N SER A 126 10.24 -6.81 17.97
CA SER A 126 10.21 -8.25 17.65
C SER A 126 11.19 -8.66 16.53
N SER A 127 11.39 -7.80 15.53
CA SER A 127 12.36 -8.05 14.45
C SER A 127 13.81 -8.05 14.95
N LEU A 128 14.14 -7.19 15.91
CA LEU A 128 15.45 -7.18 16.57
C LEU A 128 15.66 -8.43 17.44
N LEU A 129 14.63 -8.90 18.15
CA LEU A 129 14.69 -10.19 18.87
C LEU A 129 14.98 -11.36 17.93
N ARG A 130 14.31 -11.40 16.76
CA ARG A 130 14.59 -12.40 15.73
C ARG A 130 16.03 -12.30 15.22
N MET A 131 16.53 -11.10 14.94
CA MET A 131 17.92 -10.88 14.51
C MET A 131 18.92 -11.40 15.55
N MET A 132 18.70 -11.12 16.84
CA MET A 132 19.53 -11.64 17.93
C MET A 132 19.50 -13.15 17.99
N ARG A 133 18.31 -13.76 17.98
CA ARG A 133 18.15 -15.21 17.95
C ARG A 133 18.92 -15.84 16.78
N ASN A 134 18.95 -15.19 15.62
CA ASN A 134 19.65 -15.68 14.43
C ASN A 134 21.18 -15.70 14.60
N PHE A 135 21.79 -14.66 15.20
CA PHE A 135 23.25 -14.65 15.39
C PHE A 135 23.71 -15.38 16.67
N MET A 136 22.86 -15.50 17.68
CA MET A 136 23.15 -16.25 18.91
C MET A 136 22.91 -17.74 18.75
N GLY A 137 21.98 -18.13 17.87
CA GLY A 137 21.44 -19.48 17.78
C GLY A 137 20.29 -19.72 18.77
N ASN A 138 19.35 -20.57 18.36
CA ASN A 138 18.10 -20.81 19.10
C ASN A 138 18.31 -21.28 20.55
N ASN A 139 19.26 -22.19 20.78
CA ASN A 139 19.49 -22.78 22.09
C ASN A 139 20.04 -21.76 23.09
N THR A 140 21.07 -21.01 22.68
CA THR A 140 21.68 -19.94 23.46
C THR A 140 20.67 -18.85 23.76
N PHE A 141 19.90 -18.41 22.76
CA PHE A 141 18.85 -17.40 22.94
C PHE A 141 17.78 -17.88 23.94
N ASN A 142 17.24 -19.09 23.79
CA ASN A 142 16.18 -19.60 24.67
C ASN A 142 16.66 -19.79 26.11
N ARG A 143 17.90 -20.29 26.32
CA ARG A 143 18.51 -20.37 27.66
C ARG A 143 18.69 -18.99 28.27
N GLY A 144 19.18 -18.02 27.48
CA GLY A 144 19.38 -16.65 27.93
C GLY A 144 18.08 -15.97 28.35
N ILE A 145 17.01 -16.13 27.57
CA ILE A 145 15.67 -15.62 27.92
C ILE A 145 15.11 -16.31 29.17
N SER A 146 15.30 -17.62 29.32
CA SER A 146 14.88 -18.34 30.53
C SER A 146 15.64 -17.84 31.78
N LYS A 147 16.94 -17.60 31.64
CA LYS A 147 17.80 -17.02 32.68
C LYS A 147 17.35 -15.60 33.04
N TYR A 148 17.03 -14.78 32.04
CA TYR A 148 16.51 -13.41 32.21
C TYR A 148 15.21 -13.39 33.01
N LEU A 149 14.20 -14.18 32.60
CA LEU A 149 12.94 -14.27 33.33
C LEU A 149 13.12 -14.77 34.76
N SER A 150 14.01 -15.76 34.97
CA SER A 150 14.26 -16.32 36.29
C SER A 150 14.94 -15.34 37.24
N GLN A 151 15.83 -14.48 36.73
CA GLN A 151 16.55 -13.48 37.53
C GLN A 151 15.69 -12.27 37.91
N HIS A 152 14.67 -11.95 37.11
CA HIS A 152 13.84 -10.76 37.29
C HIS A 152 12.38 -11.07 37.69
N ILE A 153 12.09 -12.30 38.11
CA ILE A 153 10.74 -12.71 38.50
C ILE A 153 10.16 -11.78 39.58
N TYR A 154 8.92 -11.31 39.37
CA TYR A 154 8.23 -10.36 40.25
C TYR A 154 8.98 -9.03 40.46
N SER A 155 9.80 -8.64 39.49
CA SER A 155 10.61 -7.42 39.53
C SER A 155 10.55 -6.70 38.19
N THR A 156 11.30 -5.60 38.09
CA THR A 156 11.47 -4.85 36.86
C THR A 156 12.82 -5.15 36.18
N ALA A 157 12.91 -4.81 34.89
CA ALA A 157 14.13 -4.92 34.09
C ALA A 157 14.27 -3.74 33.13
N THR A 158 15.49 -3.50 32.66
CA THR A 158 15.85 -2.55 31.60
C THR A 158 16.46 -3.29 30.41
N GLN A 159 16.59 -2.63 29.24
CA GLN A 159 17.28 -3.27 28.11
C GLN A 159 18.72 -3.72 28.44
N ASN A 160 19.40 -3.00 29.35
CA ASN A 160 20.76 -3.32 29.75
C ASN A 160 20.84 -4.61 30.57
N ASP A 161 19.81 -4.90 31.36
CA ASP A 161 19.70 -6.18 32.08
C ASP A 161 19.58 -7.33 31.08
N LEU A 162 18.75 -7.17 30.04
CA LEU A 162 18.65 -8.15 28.95
C LEU A 162 20.00 -8.36 28.24
N TRP A 163 20.70 -7.28 27.88
CA TRP A 163 22.03 -7.36 27.25
C TRP A 163 23.04 -8.09 28.10
N LYS A 164 23.04 -7.84 29.41
CA LYS A 164 23.92 -8.51 30.36
C LYS A 164 23.64 -10.02 30.40
N VAL A 165 22.39 -10.42 30.64
CA VAL A 165 22.05 -11.85 30.76
C VAL A 165 22.32 -12.61 29.45
N LEU A 166 21.94 -12.03 28.30
CA LEU A 166 22.19 -12.65 27.01
C LEU A 166 23.69 -12.71 26.67
N GLY A 167 24.46 -11.67 26.99
CA GLY A 167 25.91 -11.65 26.79
C GLY A 167 26.65 -12.67 27.64
N GLU A 168 26.23 -12.87 28.89
CA GLU A 168 26.74 -13.95 29.76
C GLU A 168 26.44 -15.32 29.16
N GLN A 169 25.20 -15.56 28.71
CA GLN A 169 24.82 -16.83 28.11
C GLN A 169 25.59 -17.13 26.82
N MET A 170 25.84 -16.11 25.98
CA MET A 170 26.69 -16.26 24.79
C MET A 170 28.12 -16.67 25.16
N SER A 171 28.66 -16.10 26.23
CA SER A 171 30.00 -16.42 26.72
C SER A 171 30.07 -17.86 27.24
N GLU A 172 29.07 -18.30 28.01
CA GLU A 172 28.94 -19.68 28.48
C GLU A 172 28.86 -20.70 27.32
N ASP A 173 28.17 -20.32 26.24
CA ASP A 173 27.97 -21.17 25.05
C ASP A 173 29.04 -21.00 23.96
N ASN A 174 30.11 -20.24 24.23
CA ASN A 174 31.21 -19.95 23.30
C ASN A 174 30.78 -19.31 21.97
N ILE A 175 29.72 -18.50 21.96
CA ILE A 175 29.30 -17.72 20.80
C ILE A 175 30.13 -16.44 20.73
N GLN A 176 30.94 -16.32 19.68
CA GLN A 176 31.87 -15.20 19.53
C GLN A 176 31.19 -13.97 18.90
N LEU A 177 31.36 -12.83 19.58
CA LEU A 177 31.13 -11.49 19.03
C LEU A 177 32.43 -10.93 18.44
N PRO A 178 32.40 -9.81 17.69
CA PRO A 178 33.61 -9.12 17.27
C PRO A 178 34.54 -8.81 18.43
N LEU A 179 35.85 -8.79 18.16
CA LEU A 179 36.86 -8.45 19.17
C LEU A 179 36.53 -7.11 19.85
N ASN A 180 36.69 -7.07 21.18
CA ASN A 180 36.44 -5.91 22.02
C ASN A 180 35.03 -5.31 21.88
N THR A 181 34.02 -6.13 21.61
CA THR A 181 32.62 -5.70 21.44
C THR A 181 31.69 -6.51 22.34
N SER A 182 30.87 -5.83 23.14
CA SER A 182 29.81 -6.46 23.94
C SER A 182 28.49 -6.56 23.16
N LEU A 183 27.52 -7.35 23.67
CA LEU A 183 26.18 -7.38 23.09
C LEU A 183 25.50 -6.00 23.17
N SER A 184 25.69 -5.29 24.27
CA SER A 184 25.22 -3.91 24.45
C SER A 184 25.80 -2.98 23.38
N ASP A 185 27.11 -3.06 23.08
CA ASP A 185 27.76 -2.24 22.04
C ASP A 185 27.17 -2.40 20.64
N ILE A 186 26.63 -3.59 20.34
CA ILE A 186 25.97 -3.92 19.07
C ILE A 186 24.52 -3.47 19.13
N MET A 187 23.76 -3.94 20.11
CA MET A 187 22.32 -3.76 20.17
C MET A 187 21.89 -2.34 20.48
N SER A 188 22.69 -1.57 21.22
CA SER A 188 22.44 -0.14 21.40
C SER A 188 22.47 0.65 20.09
N THR A 189 23.22 0.20 19.07
CA THR A 189 23.13 0.82 17.73
C THR A 189 21.77 0.56 17.06
N TRP A 190 21.02 -0.44 17.49
CA TRP A 190 19.71 -0.79 16.95
C TRP A 190 18.55 -0.25 17.79
N THR A 191 18.73 -0.08 19.10
CA THR A 191 17.68 0.35 20.03
C THR A 191 17.69 1.83 20.36
N ASP A 192 18.86 2.48 20.46
CA ASP A 192 18.96 3.87 20.94
C ASP A 192 19.05 4.91 19.80
N GLN A 193 18.87 4.49 18.54
CA GLN A 193 18.66 5.39 17.41
C GLN A 193 17.49 4.91 16.53
N MET A 194 16.82 5.85 15.87
CA MET A 194 15.73 5.57 14.93
C MET A 194 16.24 5.07 13.57
N GLY A 195 15.34 4.53 12.75
CA GLY A 195 15.68 4.10 11.40
C GLY A 195 16.49 2.81 11.33
N TYR A 196 16.90 2.50 10.11
CA TYR A 196 17.71 1.33 9.78
C TYR A 196 18.60 1.63 8.57
N PRO A 197 19.67 0.85 8.33
CA PRO A 197 20.53 1.06 7.18
C PRO A 197 19.95 0.39 5.93
N TYR A 198 20.24 0.96 4.77
CA TYR A 198 20.43 0.16 3.57
C TYR A 198 21.92 -0.11 3.36
N VAL A 199 22.23 -1.32 2.94
CA VAL A 199 23.58 -1.79 2.65
C VAL A 199 23.77 -1.79 1.14
N GLU A 200 24.73 -1.00 0.67
CA GLU A 200 25.08 -0.83 -0.73
C GLU A 200 26.23 -1.77 -1.10
N ILE A 201 26.00 -2.59 -2.13
CA ILE A 201 26.93 -3.60 -2.62
C ILE A 201 27.38 -3.23 -4.04
N ILE A 202 28.64 -2.82 -4.17
CA ILE A 202 29.27 -2.48 -5.44
C ILE A 202 30.34 -3.52 -5.75
N ARG A 203 30.24 -4.21 -6.89
CA ARG A 203 31.20 -5.25 -7.27
C ARG A 203 32.25 -4.70 -8.24
N ASP A 204 33.50 -5.00 -7.94
CA ASP A 204 34.62 -4.92 -8.87
C ASP A 204 34.75 -6.31 -9.51
N TYR A 205 34.08 -6.48 -10.67
CA TYR A 205 33.99 -7.75 -11.39
C TYR A 205 35.35 -8.23 -11.92
N ASP A 206 36.28 -7.30 -12.19
CA ASP A 206 37.63 -7.62 -12.68
C ASP A 206 38.52 -8.18 -11.55
N LYS A 207 38.37 -7.65 -10.33
CA LYS A 207 39.17 -8.05 -9.17
C LYS A 207 38.51 -9.12 -8.30
N ASN A 208 37.29 -9.55 -8.62
CA ASN A 208 36.47 -10.43 -7.76
C ASN A 208 36.29 -9.86 -6.34
N LEU A 209 36.12 -8.54 -6.23
CA LEU A 209 35.93 -7.88 -4.94
C LEU A 209 34.52 -7.29 -4.86
N ILE A 210 33.95 -7.32 -3.66
CA ILE A 210 32.75 -6.56 -3.34
C ILE A 210 33.10 -5.48 -2.34
N LYS A 211 32.62 -4.26 -2.59
CA LYS A 211 32.67 -3.14 -1.66
C LYS A 211 31.28 -3.00 -1.04
N ILE A 212 31.24 -3.05 0.29
CA ILE A 212 30.04 -2.94 1.11
C ILE A 212 30.08 -1.60 1.83
N SER A 213 29.01 -0.82 1.75
CA SER A 213 28.83 0.40 2.56
C SER A 213 27.42 0.46 3.16
N GLN A 214 27.24 1.21 4.24
CA GLN A 214 25.94 1.42 4.87
C GLN A 214 25.59 2.91 4.92
N LYS A 215 24.30 3.22 4.80
CA LYS A 215 23.71 4.54 5.00
C LYS A 215 22.31 4.39 5.58
N GLN A 216 21.83 5.36 6.35
CA GLN A 216 20.43 5.41 6.76
C GLN A 216 19.52 5.38 5.53
N PHE A 217 18.46 4.58 5.59
CA PHE A 217 17.44 4.56 4.55
C PHE A 217 16.28 5.48 4.94
N LEU A 218 15.92 6.40 4.04
CA LEU A 218 14.80 7.34 4.18
C LEU A 218 14.02 7.40 2.86
N PHE A 219 12.72 7.67 2.87
CA PHE A 219 12.00 7.92 1.60
C PHE A 219 12.31 9.29 1.03
N ASP A 220 12.48 10.31 1.88
CA ASP A 220 13.00 11.62 1.50
C ASP A 220 14.51 11.67 1.81
N PHE A 221 15.34 11.53 0.78
CA PHE A 221 16.81 11.57 0.93
C PHE A 221 17.36 12.98 1.18
N GLU A 222 16.54 14.01 0.98
CA GLU A 222 16.90 15.41 1.24
C GLU A 222 16.54 15.81 2.68
N ALA A 223 15.74 14.99 3.38
CA ALA A 223 15.38 15.20 4.77
C ALA A 223 16.63 15.22 5.67
N GLN A 224 16.60 16.11 6.66
CA GLN A 224 17.65 16.21 7.67
C GLN A 224 17.20 15.44 8.92
N PRO A 225 17.74 14.23 9.15
CA PRO A 225 17.34 13.42 10.28
C PRO A 225 17.81 14.05 11.60
N LEU A 226 17.13 13.67 12.69
CA LEU A 226 17.48 14.10 14.03
C LEU A 226 18.90 13.65 14.43
N LYS A 227 19.52 14.32 15.41
CA LYS A 227 20.87 13.96 15.85
C LYS A 227 20.88 12.55 16.48
N SER A 228 21.62 11.63 15.87
CA SER A 228 21.83 10.27 16.41
C SER A 228 23.06 10.19 17.32
N PRO A 229 23.02 9.42 18.43
CA PRO A 229 24.20 9.12 19.24
C PRO A 229 25.26 8.28 18.51
N TYR A 230 24.89 7.59 17.42
CA TYR A 230 25.77 6.73 16.62
C TYR A 230 25.97 7.23 15.18
N ASN A 231 25.56 8.47 14.89
CA ASN A 231 25.63 9.07 13.55
C ASN A 231 24.99 8.20 12.45
N TYR A 232 23.94 7.43 12.80
CA TYR A 232 23.28 6.50 11.88
C TYR A 232 24.24 5.48 11.25
N ILE A 233 25.09 4.89 12.08
CA ILE A 233 25.94 3.76 11.73
C ILE A 233 25.59 2.60 12.67
N TRP A 234 25.40 1.41 12.10
CA TRP A 234 25.01 0.20 12.83
C TRP A 234 26.12 -0.84 12.83
N SER A 235 26.13 -1.67 13.87
CA SER A 235 26.88 -2.94 13.87
C SER A 235 26.02 -4.04 13.25
N ILE A 236 26.30 -4.41 12.00
CA ILE A 236 25.43 -5.27 11.19
C ILE A 236 25.98 -6.70 11.09
N PRO A 237 25.21 -7.74 11.47
CA PRO A 237 25.57 -9.13 11.19
C PRO A 237 25.24 -9.46 9.72
N LEU A 238 26.26 -9.61 8.88
CA LEU A 238 26.09 -9.95 7.46
C LEU A 238 26.23 -11.46 7.24
N LYS A 239 25.41 -11.99 6.33
CA LYS A 239 25.62 -13.26 5.64
C LYS A 239 25.50 -13.03 4.14
N ILE A 240 26.19 -13.86 3.36
CA ILE A 240 26.23 -13.74 1.91
C ILE A 240 25.94 -15.11 1.29
N LYS A 241 25.04 -15.13 0.33
CA LYS A 241 24.67 -16.29 -0.48
C LYS A 241 25.02 -15.99 -1.94
N SER A 242 25.53 -16.96 -2.66
CA SER A 242 25.74 -16.93 -4.10
C SER A 242 24.97 -18.09 -4.75
N SER A 243 25.03 -18.20 -6.08
CA SER A 243 24.37 -19.30 -6.80
C SER A 243 24.94 -20.69 -6.48
N SER A 244 26.22 -20.78 -6.10
CA SER A 244 26.91 -22.05 -5.79
C SER A 244 27.16 -22.28 -4.30
N SER A 245 27.08 -21.24 -3.47
CA SER A 245 27.52 -21.33 -2.07
C SER A 245 26.68 -20.46 -1.12
N LEU A 246 26.59 -20.88 0.13
CA LEU A 246 26.06 -20.06 1.22
C LEU A 246 27.16 -19.89 2.25
N GLN A 247 27.54 -18.65 2.54
CA GLN A 247 28.47 -18.36 3.61
C GLN A 247 27.78 -18.64 4.95
N THR A 248 28.30 -19.61 5.70
CA THR A 248 27.69 -20.05 6.96
C THR A 248 28.03 -19.13 8.12
N ASN A 249 29.23 -18.52 8.09
CA ASN A 249 29.74 -17.67 9.14
C ASN A 249 29.21 -16.24 9.02
N ILE A 250 28.92 -15.63 10.16
CA ILE A 250 28.52 -14.22 10.23
C ILE A 250 29.75 -13.34 10.02
N ILE A 251 29.60 -12.36 9.14
CA ILE A 251 30.60 -11.32 8.88
C ILE A 251 30.10 -10.05 9.54
N TRP A 252 30.82 -9.56 10.54
CA TRP A 252 30.40 -8.39 11.29
C TRP A 252 30.85 -7.09 10.63
N PHE A 253 29.88 -6.30 10.16
CA PHE A 253 30.14 -4.94 9.67
C PHE A 253 30.04 -3.96 10.84
N SER A 254 31.18 -3.66 11.45
CA SER A 254 31.28 -2.85 12.67
C SER A 254 30.86 -1.40 12.46
N LYS A 255 30.25 -0.81 13.50
CA LYS A 255 29.93 0.64 13.59
C LYS A 255 31.15 1.57 13.41
N SER A 256 32.37 1.05 13.57
CA SER A 256 33.61 1.82 13.35
C SER A 256 34.00 1.96 11.88
N ASN A 257 33.38 1.20 10.97
CA ASN A 257 33.72 1.16 9.56
C ASN A 257 32.52 1.57 8.71
N MET A 258 32.71 2.56 7.82
CA MET A 258 31.69 2.89 6.80
C MET A 258 31.75 1.95 5.58
N ASN A 259 32.87 1.24 5.41
CA ASN A 259 33.17 0.48 4.21
C ASN A 259 33.82 -0.87 4.58
N MET A 260 33.55 -1.93 3.82
CA MET A 260 34.22 -3.23 3.92
C MET A 260 34.47 -3.81 2.52
N THR A 261 35.56 -4.56 2.33
CA THR A 261 35.85 -5.27 1.09
C THR A 261 35.95 -6.78 1.33
N ILE A 262 35.31 -7.58 0.49
CA ILE A 262 35.31 -9.05 0.57
C ILE A 262 35.58 -9.65 -0.82
N ASN A 263 36.31 -10.75 -0.88
CA ASN A 263 36.59 -11.48 -2.13
C ASN A 263 35.43 -12.43 -2.45
N ILE A 264 34.78 -12.27 -3.61
CA ILE A 264 33.70 -13.13 -4.10
C ILE A 264 33.80 -13.26 -5.64
N PRO A 265 33.67 -14.48 -6.22
CA PRO A 265 33.69 -14.69 -7.66
C PRO A 265 32.72 -13.79 -8.43
N SER A 266 33.14 -13.26 -9.59
CA SER A 266 32.39 -12.28 -10.38
C SER A 266 31.29 -12.87 -11.28
N ASN A 267 31.30 -14.18 -11.53
CA ASN A 267 30.39 -14.84 -12.47
C ASN A 267 28.97 -15.06 -11.90
N GLU A 268 28.81 -15.16 -10.58
CA GLU A 268 27.53 -15.49 -9.94
C GLU A 268 26.75 -14.25 -9.50
N TRP A 269 25.43 -14.35 -9.32
CA TRP A 269 24.70 -13.38 -8.50
C TRP A 269 25.11 -13.57 -7.03
N ILE A 270 25.03 -12.48 -6.27
CA ILE A 270 25.16 -12.51 -4.82
C ILE A 270 23.92 -11.92 -4.16
N LEU A 271 23.59 -12.47 -3.01
CA LEU A 271 22.53 -12.04 -2.12
C LEU A 271 23.16 -11.82 -0.73
N VAL A 272 23.19 -10.57 -0.28
CA VAL A 272 23.49 -10.24 1.10
C VAL A 272 22.18 -10.25 1.87
N ASN A 273 22.25 -10.69 3.13
CA ASN A 273 21.08 -10.91 4.00
C ASN A 273 20.17 -12.07 3.53
N PRO A 274 20.71 -13.27 3.21
CA PRO A 274 19.88 -14.43 2.91
C PRO A 274 18.90 -14.70 4.05
N ASP A 275 17.66 -15.08 3.71
CA ASP A 275 16.52 -15.25 4.61
C ASP A 275 16.19 -14.03 5.51
N LEU A 276 16.68 -12.83 5.15
CA LEU A 276 16.42 -11.56 5.83
C LEU A 276 16.77 -11.63 7.32
N LEU A 277 17.92 -12.20 7.64
CA LEU A 277 18.32 -12.50 9.02
C LEU A 277 18.68 -11.25 9.85
N GLY A 278 19.20 -10.19 9.22
CA GLY A 278 19.53 -8.92 9.87
C GLY A 278 18.61 -7.79 9.40
N PHE A 279 18.27 -6.84 10.26
CA PHE A 279 17.26 -5.78 10.05
C PHE A 279 17.75 -4.63 9.14
N PHE A 280 17.97 -4.90 7.85
CA PHE A 280 18.45 -3.91 6.87
C PHE A 280 18.03 -4.27 5.44
N ARG A 281 17.96 -3.24 4.57
CA ARG A 281 17.71 -3.41 3.13
C ARG A 281 19.00 -3.56 2.36
N THR A 282 18.98 -4.23 1.22
CA THR A 282 20.18 -4.37 0.39
C THR A 282 19.98 -3.79 -1.00
N ASN A 283 20.89 -2.90 -1.41
CA ASN A 283 20.99 -2.46 -2.79
C ASN A 283 22.24 -3.06 -3.45
N TYR A 284 22.11 -3.44 -4.72
CA TYR A 284 23.20 -3.96 -5.53
C TYR A 284 23.49 -3.08 -6.73
N ASP A 285 24.68 -3.21 -7.31
CA ASP A 285 24.95 -2.67 -8.64
C ASP A 285 24.02 -3.25 -9.73
N LYS A 286 23.96 -2.54 -10.85
CA LYS A 286 23.08 -2.88 -11.98
C LYS A 286 23.31 -4.29 -12.52
N GLU A 287 24.55 -4.75 -12.58
CA GLU A 287 24.88 -6.06 -13.14
C GLU A 287 24.45 -7.20 -12.22
N ASN A 288 24.55 -7.03 -10.90
CA ASN A 288 24.06 -8.03 -9.96
C ASN A 288 22.52 -8.08 -9.96
N TRP A 289 21.83 -6.93 -10.03
CA TRP A 289 20.38 -6.90 -10.20
C TRP A 289 19.93 -7.63 -11.47
N LYS A 290 20.61 -7.44 -12.60
CA LYS A 290 20.34 -8.20 -13.83
C LYS A 290 20.49 -9.70 -13.63
N LYS A 291 21.56 -10.15 -12.94
CA LYS A 291 21.76 -11.58 -12.64
C LYS A 291 20.67 -12.14 -11.73
N ILE A 292 20.21 -11.36 -10.74
CA ILE A 292 19.07 -11.73 -9.89
C ILE A 292 17.80 -11.88 -10.74
N ILE A 293 17.45 -10.87 -11.55
CA ILE A 293 16.25 -10.90 -12.43
C ILE A 293 16.31 -12.10 -13.39
N GLN A 294 17.48 -12.40 -13.97
CA GLN A 294 17.68 -13.59 -14.80
C GLN A 294 17.44 -14.88 -14.01
N GLN A 295 17.93 -14.97 -12.77
CA GLN A 295 17.68 -16.12 -11.91
C GLN A 295 16.19 -16.30 -11.59
N PHE A 296 15.44 -15.21 -11.35
CA PHE A 296 13.98 -15.28 -11.16
C PHE A 296 13.26 -15.88 -12.38
N LYS A 297 13.67 -15.48 -13.58
CA LYS A 297 13.10 -15.98 -14.85
C LYS A 297 13.47 -17.45 -15.13
N ILE A 298 14.69 -17.86 -14.78
CA ILE A 298 15.18 -19.24 -15.02
C ILE A 298 14.62 -20.20 -13.97
N ASP A 299 14.83 -19.88 -12.69
CA ASP A 299 14.42 -20.69 -11.54
C ASP A 299 14.38 -19.80 -10.29
N HIS A 300 13.22 -19.18 -10.04
CA HIS A 300 13.00 -18.35 -8.86
C HIS A 300 13.16 -19.13 -7.55
N LYS A 301 13.00 -20.46 -7.54
CA LYS A 301 13.04 -21.29 -6.32
C LYS A 301 14.45 -21.48 -5.77
N LYS A 302 15.49 -21.01 -6.46
CA LYS A 302 16.84 -20.84 -5.88
C LYS A 302 16.85 -19.83 -4.72
N PHE A 303 15.92 -18.89 -4.74
CA PHE A 303 15.63 -18.00 -3.63
C PHE A 303 14.49 -18.60 -2.78
N SER A 304 14.67 -18.59 -1.46
CA SER A 304 13.60 -18.96 -0.53
C SER A 304 12.40 -18.01 -0.68
N ILE A 305 11.23 -18.40 -0.17
CA ILE A 305 10.01 -17.57 -0.25
C ILE A 305 10.28 -16.17 0.33
N VAL A 306 10.93 -16.12 1.48
CA VAL A 306 11.25 -14.87 2.16
C VAL A 306 12.30 -14.05 1.41
N GLU A 307 13.30 -14.70 0.80
CA GLU A 307 14.30 -14.00 -0.04
C GLU A 307 13.65 -13.37 -1.28
N ARG A 308 12.70 -14.06 -1.93
CA ARG A 308 11.94 -13.49 -3.05
C ARG A 308 11.10 -12.30 -2.62
N ALA A 309 10.37 -12.46 -1.52
CA ALA A 309 9.56 -11.41 -0.93
C ALA A 309 10.42 -10.18 -0.55
N GLY A 310 11.59 -10.41 0.05
CA GLY A 310 12.56 -9.37 0.42
C GLY A 310 13.16 -8.63 -0.77
N LEU A 311 13.59 -9.34 -1.81
CA LEU A 311 14.14 -8.72 -3.02
C LEU A 311 13.11 -7.85 -3.74
N ILE A 312 11.85 -8.30 -3.81
CA ILE A 312 10.75 -7.52 -4.36
C ILE A 312 10.46 -6.29 -3.51
N ASP A 313 10.34 -6.44 -2.18
CA ASP A 313 10.08 -5.33 -1.27
C ASP A 313 11.23 -4.31 -1.28
N ASP A 314 12.49 -4.76 -1.33
CA ASP A 314 13.66 -3.89 -1.50
C ASP A 314 13.63 -3.16 -2.84
N ALA A 315 13.33 -3.84 -3.95
CA ALA A 315 13.23 -3.19 -5.27
C ALA A 315 12.17 -2.07 -5.27
N PHE A 316 10.98 -2.33 -4.72
CA PHE A 316 9.93 -1.32 -4.59
C PHE A 316 10.39 -0.16 -3.71
N ASN A 317 10.92 -0.42 -2.52
CA ASN A 317 11.26 0.63 -1.57
C ASN A 317 12.49 1.44 -2.00
N LEU A 318 13.50 0.82 -2.64
CA LEU A 318 14.65 1.52 -3.22
C LEU A 318 14.27 2.35 -4.46
N ALA A 319 13.19 2.02 -5.16
CA ALA A 319 12.68 2.83 -6.27
C ALA A 319 11.97 4.11 -5.81
N ARG A 320 11.39 4.15 -4.60
CA ARG A 320 10.71 5.34 -4.04
C ARG A 320 11.62 6.57 -3.93
N PRO A 321 12.83 6.47 -3.37
CA PRO A 321 13.79 7.57 -3.37
C PRO A 321 14.60 7.69 -4.68
N ASN A 322 14.29 6.90 -5.72
CA ASN A 322 15.04 6.81 -6.97
C ASN A 322 16.48 6.30 -6.84
N ILE A 323 16.78 5.46 -5.83
CA ILE A 323 18.05 4.70 -5.77
C ILE A 323 18.08 3.68 -6.91
N LEU A 324 16.93 3.05 -7.18
CA LEU A 324 16.70 2.19 -8.34
C LEU A 324 15.72 2.85 -9.32
N PRO A 325 15.87 2.60 -10.63
CA PRO A 325 14.86 3.04 -11.59
C PRO A 325 13.56 2.25 -11.37
N ALA A 326 12.41 2.93 -11.37
CA ALA A 326 11.11 2.30 -11.16
C ALA A 326 10.81 1.18 -12.18
N SER A 327 11.38 1.24 -13.40
CA SER A 327 11.23 0.19 -14.42
C SER A 327 11.81 -1.17 -13.99
N LEU A 328 12.87 -1.18 -13.17
CA LEU A 328 13.52 -2.40 -12.69
C LEU A 328 12.54 -3.26 -11.87
N VAL A 329 11.63 -2.61 -11.13
CA VAL A 329 10.58 -3.32 -10.38
C VAL A 329 9.73 -4.15 -11.34
N PHE A 330 9.29 -3.57 -12.46
CA PHE A 330 8.46 -4.28 -13.43
C PHE A 330 9.24 -5.36 -14.18
N GLU A 331 10.51 -5.13 -14.51
CA GLU A 331 11.40 -6.16 -15.06
C GLU A 331 11.55 -7.36 -14.11
N LEU A 332 11.65 -7.08 -12.80
CA LEU A 332 11.69 -8.12 -11.76
C LEU A 332 10.37 -8.88 -11.68
N LEU A 333 9.22 -8.23 -11.87
CA LEU A 333 7.90 -8.88 -11.81
C LEU A 333 7.54 -9.71 -13.04
N GLU A 334 8.32 -9.72 -14.12
CA GLU A 334 8.02 -10.49 -15.33
C GLU A 334 7.91 -12.02 -15.08
N TYR A 335 8.53 -12.55 -14.03
CA TYR A 335 8.41 -13.96 -13.63
C TYR A 335 7.11 -14.31 -12.88
N SER A 336 6.28 -13.32 -12.52
CA SER A 336 5.15 -13.53 -11.59
C SER A 336 4.11 -14.53 -12.11
N ASN A 337 4.11 -14.82 -13.42
CA ASN A 337 3.26 -15.84 -14.03
C ASN A 337 3.52 -17.27 -13.50
N VAL A 338 4.69 -17.53 -12.93
CA VAL A 338 5.05 -18.83 -12.31
C VAL A 338 5.16 -18.77 -10.79
N GLU A 339 4.93 -17.62 -10.16
CA GLU A 339 4.93 -17.47 -8.70
C GLU A 339 3.59 -17.87 -8.10
N ASP A 340 3.61 -18.67 -7.04
CA ASP A 340 2.42 -19.17 -6.36
C ASP A 340 2.43 -19.01 -4.84
N SER A 341 3.49 -18.43 -4.26
CA SER A 341 3.56 -18.15 -2.83
C SER A 341 2.68 -16.96 -2.44
N TYR A 342 1.81 -17.19 -1.46
CA TYR A 342 1.02 -16.15 -0.81
C TYR A 342 1.87 -14.97 -0.32
N ILE A 343 3.01 -15.27 0.32
CA ILE A 343 3.88 -14.28 0.96
C ILE A 343 4.53 -13.36 -0.08
N VAL A 344 4.96 -13.94 -1.21
CA VAL A 344 5.56 -13.17 -2.30
C VAL A 344 4.51 -12.28 -2.97
N TRP A 345 3.32 -12.85 -3.28
CA TRP A 345 2.22 -12.08 -3.86
C TRP A 345 1.75 -10.94 -2.96
N GLU A 346 1.75 -11.14 -1.65
CA GLU A 346 1.39 -10.09 -0.71
C GLU A 346 2.37 -8.90 -0.77
N ARG A 347 3.68 -9.14 -0.90
CA ARG A 347 4.67 -8.08 -1.13
C ARG A 347 4.55 -7.43 -2.51
N ILE A 348 4.28 -8.21 -3.56
CA ILE A 348 4.03 -7.69 -4.91
C ILE A 348 2.85 -6.71 -4.88
N LEU A 349 1.72 -7.12 -4.30
CA LEU A 349 0.51 -6.30 -4.24
C LEU A 349 0.67 -5.07 -3.35
N ALA A 350 1.38 -5.19 -2.22
CA ALA A 350 1.69 -4.03 -1.36
C ALA A 350 2.53 -2.97 -2.10
N GLY A 351 3.56 -3.39 -2.84
CA GLY A 351 4.38 -2.49 -3.65
C GLY A 351 3.60 -1.84 -4.80
N LEU A 352 2.80 -2.62 -5.52
CA LEU A 352 1.95 -2.13 -6.61
C LEU A 352 0.85 -1.18 -6.13
N GLN A 353 0.34 -1.38 -4.92
CA GLN A 353 -0.64 -0.46 -4.31
C GLN A 353 -0.06 0.95 -4.13
N TYR A 354 1.22 1.09 -3.77
CA TYR A 354 1.85 2.41 -3.71
C TYR A 354 1.92 3.06 -5.10
N ILE A 355 2.35 2.30 -6.12
CA ILE A 355 2.40 2.82 -7.49
C ILE A 355 1.01 3.28 -7.94
N GLU A 356 -0.03 2.48 -7.69
CA GLU A 356 -1.41 2.84 -7.98
C GLU A 356 -1.82 4.16 -7.31
N GLN A 357 -1.53 4.32 -6.02
CA GLN A 357 -1.84 5.55 -5.27
C GLN A 357 -1.17 6.77 -5.89
N MET A 358 0.07 6.63 -6.38
CA MET A 358 0.82 7.74 -6.95
C MET A 358 0.39 8.10 -8.38
N ILE A 359 -0.03 7.11 -9.18
CA ILE A 359 -0.46 7.38 -10.56
C ILE A 359 -1.92 7.86 -10.63
N ALA A 360 -2.79 7.38 -9.72
CA ALA A 360 -4.23 7.64 -9.79
C ALA A 360 -4.61 9.09 -9.44
N SER A 361 -3.77 9.82 -8.71
CA SER A 361 -4.06 11.18 -8.22
C SER A 361 -3.82 12.30 -9.24
N SER A 362 -3.26 12.03 -10.42
CA SER A 362 -2.94 13.08 -11.41
C SER A 362 -3.92 13.10 -12.59
N SER A 363 -4.23 14.29 -13.09
CA SER A 363 -5.12 14.53 -14.23
C SER A 363 -4.64 13.90 -15.55
N SER A 364 -3.33 13.68 -15.70
CA SER A 364 -2.67 12.87 -16.75
C SER A 364 -2.54 11.38 -16.37
N GLY A 365 -2.77 11.07 -15.10
CA GLY A 365 -2.68 9.75 -14.50
C GLY A 365 -3.82 8.81 -14.85
N LEU A 366 -4.98 9.31 -15.31
CA LEU A 366 -6.11 8.43 -15.68
C LEU A 366 -5.72 7.45 -16.80
N TYR A 367 -5.01 7.92 -17.84
CA TYR A 367 -4.53 7.04 -18.91
C TYR A 367 -3.50 6.02 -18.41
N LEU A 368 -2.57 6.45 -17.55
CA LEU A 368 -1.58 5.58 -16.94
C LEU A 368 -2.22 4.55 -16.00
N TYR A 369 -3.25 4.96 -15.26
CA TYR A 369 -4.05 4.12 -14.39
C TYR A 369 -4.81 3.06 -15.18
N GLU A 370 -5.41 3.41 -16.32
CA GLU A 370 -6.09 2.43 -17.18
C GLU A 370 -5.11 1.36 -17.71
N ARG A 371 -3.89 1.77 -18.09
CA ARG A 371 -2.82 0.84 -18.47
C ARG A 371 -2.36 -0.03 -17.30
N PHE A 372 -2.17 0.58 -16.14
CA PHE A 372 -1.84 -0.12 -14.90
C PHE A 372 -2.92 -1.14 -14.55
N ARG A 373 -4.20 -0.78 -14.62
CA ARG A 373 -5.33 -1.69 -14.39
C ARG A 373 -5.28 -2.88 -15.35
N SER A 374 -5.06 -2.64 -16.64
CA SER A 374 -4.92 -3.72 -17.62
C SER A 374 -3.76 -4.65 -17.28
N TYR A 375 -2.60 -4.07 -16.95
CA TYR A 375 -1.43 -4.83 -16.50
C TYR A 375 -1.74 -5.66 -15.24
N MET A 376 -2.44 -5.09 -14.24
CA MET A 376 -2.83 -5.81 -13.03
C MET A 376 -3.73 -7.00 -13.32
N VAL A 377 -4.68 -6.86 -14.25
CA VAL A 377 -5.54 -7.97 -14.69
C VAL A 377 -4.71 -9.08 -15.30
N ASP A 378 -3.79 -8.75 -16.23
CA ASP A 378 -2.95 -9.73 -16.90
C ASP A 378 -1.98 -10.43 -15.93
N LEU A 379 -1.40 -9.67 -14.99
CA LEU A 379 -0.51 -10.16 -13.95
C LEU A 379 -1.20 -11.19 -13.04
N ILE A 380 -2.44 -10.90 -12.63
CA ILE A 380 -3.18 -11.71 -11.65
C ILE A 380 -3.93 -12.89 -12.29
N LEU A 381 -4.24 -12.82 -13.58
CA LEU A 381 -5.06 -13.82 -14.27
C LEU A 381 -4.57 -15.27 -14.08
N PRO A 382 -3.25 -15.59 -14.17
CA PRO A 382 -2.75 -16.95 -14.01
C PRO A 382 -3.01 -17.51 -12.62
N ILE A 383 -2.68 -16.75 -11.57
CA ILE A 383 -2.84 -17.20 -10.19
C ILE A 383 -4.33 -17.26 -9.79
N TYR A 384 -5.15 -16.34 -10.29
CA TYR A 384 -6.61 -16.40 -10.13
C TYR A 384 -7.19 -17.68 -10.73
N ASN A 385 -6.75 -18.07 -11.93
CA ASN A 385 -7.19 -19.30 -12.58
C ASN A 385 -6.82 -20.54 -11.76
N LYS A 386 -5.63 -20.53 -11.17
CA LYS A 386 -5.10 -21.64 -10.39
C LYS A 386 -5.87 -21.84 -9.08
N LEU A 387 -6.16 -20.75 -8.34
CA LEU A 387 -6.77 -20.83 -7.01
C LEU A 387 -8.28 -21.08 -7.04
N GLY A 388 -9.00 -20.55 -8.05
CA GLY A 388 -10.46 -20.65 -8.14
C GLY A 388 -11.18 -19.94 -6.98
N TRP A 389 -12.51 -20.11 -6.87
CA TRP A 389 -13.33 -19.46 -5.84
C TRP A 389 -13.65 -20.33 -4.62
N GLN A 390 -13.61 -21.65 -4.78
CA GLN A 390 -14.10 -22.59 -3.77
C GLN A 390 -12.93 -23.06 -2.92
N ASP A 391 -13.12 -23.02 -1.60
CA ASP A 391 -12.17 -23.62 -0.66
C ASP A 391 -12.35 -25.15 -0.68
N ASN A 392 -11.24 -25.88 -0.78
CA ASN A 392 -11.26 -27.34 -0.76
C ASN A 392 -10.48 -27.86 0.46
N SER A 393 -11.21 -28.28 1.49
CA SER A 393 -10.64 -28.77 2.74
C SER A 393 -9.77 -30.04 2.62
N LEU A 394 -9.84 -30.77 1.51
CA LEU A 394 -9.04 -31.97 1.28
C LEU A 394 -7.69 -31.67 0.60
N THR A 395 -7.59 -30.59 -0.17
CA THR A 395 -6.41 -30.30 -1.00
C THR A 395 -5.73 -28.98 -0.67
N ASP A 396 -6.47 -27.99 -0.17
CA ASP A 396 -5.95 -26.66 0.10
C ASP A 396 -5.11 -26.66 1.38
N LYS A 397 -3.94 -26.02 1.31
CA LYS A 397 -3.20 -25.60 2.50
C LYS A 397 -3.86 -24.37 3.10
N TRP A 398 -3.50 -24.07 4.35
CA TRP A 398 -4.00 -22.87 5.04
C TRP A 398 -3.73 -21.58 4.24
N LEU A 399 -2.51 -21.42 3.76
CA LEU A 399 -2.13 -20.26 2.95
C LEU A 399 -2.84 -20.19 1.60
N ASP A 400 -3.27 -21.31 1.00
CA ASP A 400 -4.01 -21.29 -0.26
C ASP A 400 -5.35 -20.57 -0.09
N THR A 401 -6.00 -20.73 1.07
CA THR A 401 -7.25 -20.03 1.41
C THR A 401 -7.03 -18.52 1.53
N LEU A 402 -5.99 -18.10 2.26
CA LEU A 402 -5.64 -16.68 2.40
C LEU A 402 -5.22 -16.06 1.06
N HIS A 403 -4.50 -16.84 0.24
CA HIS A 403 -4.06 -16.43 -1.08
C HIS A 403 -5.25 -16.25 -2.02
N ARG A 404 -6.22 -17.17 -1.98
CA ARG A 404 -7.46 -17.09 -2.75
C ARG A 404 -8.22 -15.82 -2.42
N ASP A 405 -8.44 -15.52 -1.14
CA ASP A 405 -9.13 -14.31 -0.70
C ASP A 405 -8.45 -13.04 -1.23
N MET A 406 -7.12 -12.97 -1.11
CA MET A 406 -6.32 -11.85 -1.58
C MET A 406 -6.39 -11.67 -3.10
N ILE A 407 -6.25 -12.76 -3.85
CA ILE A 407 -6.22 -12.73 -5.32
C ILE A 407 -7.60 -12.44 -5.91
N ILE A 408 -8.67 -13.04 -5.37
CA ILE A 408 -10.04 -12.74 -5.83
C ILE A 408 -10.39 -11.29 -5.51
N SER A 409 -10.08 -10.81 -4.30
CA SER A 409 -10.31 -9.41 -3.92
C SER A 409 -9.61 -8.44 -4.88
N THR A 410 -8.35 -8.73 -5.21
CA THR A 410 -7.57 -7.91 -6.13
C THR A 410 -8.09 -7.99 -7.57
N ALA A 411 -8.44 -9.17 -8.05
CA ALA A 411 -9.02 -9.35 -9.38
C ALA A 411 -10.35 -8.61 -9.55
N CYS A 412 -11.23 -8.67 -8.55
CA CYS A 412 -12.49 -7.94 -8.56
C CYS A 412 -12.28 -6.42 -8.42
N ARG A 413 -11.25 -5.97 -7.69
CA ARG A 413 -10.88 -4.55 -7.58
C ARG A 413 -10.46 -3.94 -8.91
N TYR A 414 -9.65 -4.66 -9.70
CA TYR A 414 -9.19 -4.22 -11.02
C TYR A 414 -10.14 -4.61 -12.17
N ASP A 415 -11.41 -4.86 -11.84
CA ASP A 415 -12.50 -5.07 -12.79
C ASP A 415 -12.34 -6.28 -13.73
N LEU A 416 -11.82 -7.40 -13.22
CA LEU A 416 -11.86 -8.66 -13.96
C LEU A 416 -13.33 -9.13 -14.12
N ASP A 417 -13.84 -9.12 -15.35
CA ASP A 417 -15.26 -9.38 -15.69
C ASP A 417 -15.86 -10.61 -14.98
N ARG A 418 -15.19 -11.76 -15.07
CA ARG A 418 -15.65 -13.01 -14.44
C ARG A 418 -15.68 -12.96 -12.91
N CYS A 419 -14.79 -12.16 -12.30
CA CYS A 419 -14.77 -11.96 -10.85
C CYS A 419 -15.98 -11.12 -10.44
N ILE A 420 -16.21 -10.02 -11.15
CA ILE A 420 -17.36 -9.15 -10.94
C ILE A 420 -18.66 -9.93 -11.08
N GLN A 421 -18.83 -10.66 -12.19
CA GLN A 421 -20.04 -11.44 -12.47
C GLN A 421 -20.31 -12.43 -11.34
N ARG A 422 -19.30 -13.21 -10.94
CA ARG A 422 -19.44 -14.17 -9.84
C ARG A 422 -19.80 -13.51 -8.51
N ALA A 423 -19.17 -12.37 -8.20
CA ALA A 423 -19.48 -11.62 -6.98
C ALA A 423 -20.93 -11.12 -6.99
N GLN A 424 -21.38 -10.54 -8.10
CA GLN A 424 -22.74 -10.05 -8.27
C GLN A 424 -23.74 -11.21 -8.17
N ASP A 425 -23.53 -12.33 -8.87
CA ASP A 425 -24.43 -13.48 -8.84
C ASP A 425 -24.64 -14.02 -7.42
N LEU A 426 -23.57 -14.10 -6.62
CA LEU A 426 -23.62 -14.54 -5.23
C LEU A 426 -24.38 -13.54 -4.34
N PHE A 427 -24.13 -12.24 -4.52
CA PHE A 427 -24.84 -11.20 -3.78
C PHE A 427 -26.32 -11.13 -4.16
N GLU A 428 -26.66 -11.24 -5.44
CA GLU A 428 -28.05 -11.23 -5.93
C GLU A 428 -28.85 -12.41 -5.39
N GLN A 429 -28.25 -13.58 -5.26
CA GLN A 429 -28.91 -14.73 -4.61
C GLN A 429 -29.29 -14.42 -3.17
N TRP A 430 -28.38 -13.81 -2.40
CA TRP A 430 -28.66 -13.42 -1.03
C TRP A 430 -29.64 -12.24 -0.94
N PHE A 431 -29.50 -11.23 -1.81
CA PHE A 431 -30.39 -10.07 -1.86
C PHE A 431 -31.85 -10.47 -2.14
N ASN A 432 -32.06 -11.46 -3.01
CA ASN A 432 -33.38 -12.01 -3.32
C ASN A 432 -33.90 -13.02 -2.29
N SER A 433 -33.04 -13.52 -1.40
CA SER A 433 -33.39 -14.45 -0.31
C SER A 433 -32.66 -14.12 0.99
N PRO A 434 -33.01 -13.00 1.66
CA PRO A 434 -32.24 -12.46 2.78
C PRO A 434 -32.08 -13.41 3.97
N SER A 435 -33.06 -14.29 4.18
CA SER A 435 -33.07 -15.25 5.29
C SER A 435 -32.02 -16.35 5.19
N ASN A 436 -31.38 -16.52 4.02
CA ASN A 436 -30.38 -17.56 3.79
C ASN A 436 -29.18 -17.00 3.02
N ASN A 437 -28.19 -16.51 3.76
CA ASN A 437 -26.92 -16.09 3.17
C ASN A 437 -26.03 -17.31 2.84
N THR A 438 -26.04 -17.70 1.57
CA THR A 438 -25.26 -18.82 1.03
C THR A 438 -23.80 -18.47 0.73
N ILE A 439 -23.39 -17.22 0.91
CA ILE A 439 -22.02 -16.76 0.63
C ILE A 439 -21.09 -17.27 1.73
N GLU A 440 -20.07 -18.03 1.32
CA GLU A 440 -19.05 -18.56 2.22
C GLU A 440 -18.29 -17.43 2.92
N ALA A 441 -17.92 -17.63 4.19
CA ALA A 441 -17.36 -16.58 5.03
C ALA A 441 -16.16 -15.85 4.39
N ASN A 442 -15.23 -16.61 3.79
CA ASN A 442 -14.03 -16.10 3.11
C ASN A 442 -14.36 -15.26 1.85
N GLN A 443 -15.46 -15.57 1.14
CA GLN A 443 -15.90 -14.84 -0.05
C GLN A 443 -16.69 -13.56 0.29
N ARG A 444 -17.29 -13.48 1.48
CA ARG A 444 -18.15 -12.33 1.86
C ARG A 444 -17.48 -10.97 1.70
N PRO A 445 -16.22 -10.72 2.15
CA PRO A 445 -15.59 -9.42 2.00
C PRO A 445 -15.55 -8.93 0.55
N VAL A 446 -15.12 -9.78 -0.39
CA VAL A 446 -15.05 -9.41 -1.82
C VAL A 446 -16.43 -9.32 -2.45
N VAL A 447 -17.36 -10.22 -2.12
CA VAL A 447 -18.72 -10.22 -2.66
C VAL A 447 -19.48 -8.97 -2.24
N TYR A 448 -19.43 -8.62 -0.95
CA TYR A 448 -20.12 -7.44 -0.42
C TYR A 448 -19.51 -6.16 -1.01
N CYS A 449 -18.18 -6.00 -0.92
CA CYS A 449 -17.51 -4.81 -1.41
C CYS A 449 -17.71 -4.59 -2.91
N THR A 450 -17.59 -5.64 -3.73
CA THR A 450 -17.79 -5.56 -5.19
C THR A 450 -19.23 -5.18 -5.54
N SER A 451 -20.20 -5.76 -4.82
CA SER A 451 -21.62 -5.51 -5.07
C SER A 451 -22.07 -4.14 -4.60
N ILE A 452 -21.48 -3.58 -3.54
CA ILE A 452 -21.70 -2.19 -3.14
C ILE A 452 -21.01 -1.21 -4.10
N ARG A 453 -19.79 -1.53 -4.55
CA ARG A 453 -19.02 -0.70 -5.48
C ARG A 453 -19.70 -0.53 -6.85
N LEU A 454 -20.36 -1.58 -7.33
CA LEU A 454 -21.03 -1.62 -8.64
C LEU A 454 -22.57 -1.53 -8.53
N GLY A 455 -23.10 -1.57 -7.32
CA GLY A 455 -24.53 -1.61 -7.05
C GLY A 455 -25.15 -0.23 -6.92
N ASP A 456 -26.46 -0.24 -6.73
CA ASP A 456 -27.29 0.94 -6.49
C ASP A 456 -27.57 1.16 -4.99
N ARG A 457 -28.34 2.22 -4.71
CA ARG A 457 -28.74 2.59 -3.35
C ARG A 457 -29.56 1.48 -2.66
N ALA A 458 -30.27 0.63 -3.40
CA ALA A 458 -31.06 -0.46 -2.82
C ALA A 458 -30.17 -1.53 -2.19
N ARG A 459 -29.09 -1.93 -2.87
CA ARG A 459 -28.09 -2.89 -2.36
C ARG A 459 -27.33 -2.33 -1.16
N PHE A 460 -26.99 -1.04 -1.20
CA PHE A 460 -26.40 -0.34 -0.06
C PHE A 460 -27.32 -0.35 1.16
N GLN A 461 -28.60 0.03 0.99
CA GLN A 461 -29.58 0.02 2.08
C GLN A 461 -29.85 -1.37 2.63
N PHE A 462 -29.89 -2.38 1.76
CA PHE A 462 -29.99 -3.77 2.19
C PHE A 462 -28.84 -4.14 3.12
N LEU A 463 -27.60 -3.91 2.69
CA LEU A 463 -26.44 -4.28 3.48
C LEU A 463 -26.35 -3.47 4.79
N LEU A 464 -26.76 -2.20 4.80
CA LEU A 464 -26.86 -1.39 6.01
C LEU A 464 -27.91 -1.94 7.00
N ARG A 465 -29.05 -2.46 6.52
CA ARG A 465 -30.04 -3.13 7.38
C ARG A 465 -29.48 -4.41 7.99
N GLU A 466 -28.74 -5.19 7.21
CA GLU A 466 -28.08 -6.41 7.70
C GLU A 466 -27.04 -6.09 8.79
N TYR A 467 -26.30 -4.99 8.63
CA TYR A 467 -25.42 -4.48 9.69
C TYR A 467 -26.17 -4.15 10.98
N GLN A 468 -27.30 -3.45 10.89
CA GLN A 468 -28.10 -3.08 12.05
C GLN A 468 -28.73 -4.30 12.74
N ALA A 469 -29.17 -5.29 11.96
CA ALA A 469 -29.82 -6.50 12.44
C ALA A 469 -28.83 -7.54 13.02
N SER A 470 -27.57 -7.55 12.57
CA SER A 470 -26.60 -8.56 12.98
C SER A 470 -26.16 -8.40 14.44
N ASN A 471 -26.05 -9.53 15.15
CA ASN A 471 -25.40 -9.60 16.48
C ASN A 471 -23.99 -10.17 16.42
N ASP A 472 -23.52 -10.53 15.22
CA ASP A 472 -22.17 -11.05 15.02
C ASP A 472 -21.18 -9.89 14.81
N PRO A 473 -20.18 -9.71 15.72
CA PRO A 473 -19.23 -8.61 15.63
C PRO A 473 -18.33 -8.70 14.40
N GLN A 474 -18.00 -9.91 13.91
CA GLN A 474 -17.19 -10.10 12.69
C GLN A 474 -17.99 -9.75 11.44
N GLU A 475 -19.26 -10.16 11.39
CA GLU A 475 -20.15 -9.79 10.29
C GLU A 475 -20.38 -8.28 10.25
N LYS A 476 -20.60 -7.65 11.42
CA LYS A 476 -20.74 -6.19 11.53
C LYS A 476 -19.53 -5.45 11.01
N ALA A 477 -18.32 -5.81 11.45
CA ALA A 477 -17.09 -5.19 10.99
C ALA A 477 -16.91 -5.36 9.47
N ARG A 478 -17.20 -6.55 8.94
CA ARG A 478 -17.12 -6.83 7.50
C ARG A 478 -18.10 -5.99 6.69
N ILE A 479 -19.35 -5.91 7.13
CA ILE A 479 -20.35 -5.10 6.45
C ILE A 479 -19.96 -3.62 6.50
N GLN A 480 -19.52 -3.12 7.66
CA GLN A 480 -19.08 -1.74 7.81
C GLN A 480 -17.99 -1.38 6.79
N THR A 481 -16.98 -2.24 6.62
CA THR A 481 -15.95 -2.06 5.59
C THR A 481 -16.52 -2.16 4.17
N ALA A 482 -17.42 -3.12 3.89
CA ALA A 482 -17.98 -3.28 2.55
C ALA A 482 -18.84 -2.09 2.11
N LEU A 483 -19.56 -1.44 3.04
CA LEU A 483 -20.34 -0.23 2.76
C LEU A 483 -19.43 0.91 2.27
N THR A 484 -18.17 0.98 2.70
CA THR A 484 -17.24 2.04 2.27
C THR A 484 -16.77 1.87 0.83
N CYS A 485 -17.04 0.73 0.18
CA CYS A 485 -16.67 0.48 -1.22
C CYS A 485 -17.56 1.22 -2.24
N THR A 486 -18.60 1.94 -1.79
CA THR A 486 -19.51 2.67 -2.68
C THR A 486 -18.76 3.70 -3.54
N LYS A 487 -19.28 3.95 -4.75
CA LYS A 487 -18.82 5.03 -5.65
C LYS A 487 -19.73 6.27 -5.60
N ASP A 488 -20.87 6.20 -4.92
CA ASP A 488 -21.81 7.31 -4.78
C ASP A 488 -21.32 8.28 -3.68
N ILE A 489 -20.95 9.49 -4.09
CA ILE A 489 -20.45 10.56 -3.21
C ILE A 489 -21.45 10.92 -2.11
N GLU A 490 -22.76 10.89 -2.41
CA GLU A 490 -23.78 11.20 -1.40
C GLU A 490 -23.86 10.09 -0.34
N LEU A 491 -23.65 8.83 -0.73
CA LEU A 491 -23.54 7.72 0.23
C LEU A 491 -22.25 7.81 1.05
N ILE A 492 -21.13 8.26 0.46
CA ILE A 492 -19.88 8.52 1.19
C ILE A 492 -20.08 9.61 2.26
N ARG A 493 -20.71 10.73 1.88
CA ARG A 493 -21.05 11.83 2.82
C ARG A 493 -22.00 11.34 3.92
N TYR A 494 -23.01 10.54 3.56
CA TYR A 494 -23.89 9.90 4.52
C TYR A 494 -23.12 9.01 5.49
N LEU A 495 -22.21 8.16 5.00
CA LEU A 495 -21.37 7.32 5.85
C LEU A 495 -20.52 8.17 6.81
N LEU A 496 -19.82 9.20 6.32
CA LEU A 496 -19.04 10.09 7.19
C LEU A 496 -19.90 10.72 8.30
N HIS A 497 -21.11 11.16 7.95
CA HIS A 497 -22.05 11.76 8.90
C HIS A 497 -22.52 10.78 9.98
N ILE A 498 -22.95 9.56 9.63
CA ILE A 498 -23.47 8.60 10.63
C ILE A 498 -22.40 8.10 11.58
N HIS A 499 -21.11 8.17 11.22
CA HIS A 499 -20.02 7.74 12.11
C HIS A 499 -19.77 8.75 13.25
N ILE A 500 -20.07 10.03 13.07
CA ILE A 500 -19.85 11.07 14.10
C ILE A 500 -21.14 11.55 14.78
N ASN A 501 -22.30 10.99 14.41
CA ASN A 501 -23.59 11.40 14.95
C ASN A 501 -24.06 10.44 16.06
N PRO A 502 -23.81 10.75 17.34
CA PRO A 502 -24.15 9.87 18.46
C PRO A 502 -25.66 9.72 18.67
N GLU A 503 -26.49 10.67 18.21
CA GLU A 503 -27.94 10.65 18.40
C GLU A 503 -28.62 9.50 17.65
N GLN A 504 -28.02 9.03 16.56
CA GLN A 504 -28.57 7.93 15.75
C GLN A 504 -28.17 6.54 16.27
N ASN A 505 -27.13 6.44 17.12
CA ASN A 505 -26.58 5.21 17.70
C ASN A 505 -26.42 4.03 16.69
N ILE A 506 -26.14 4.33 15.42
CA ILE A 506 -25.97 3.34 14.36
C ILE A 506 -24.61 2.65 14.49
N ILE A 507 -23.56 3.43 14.72
CA ILE A 507 -22.18 2.96 14.84
C ILE A 507 -21.75 3.05 16.30
N ARG A 508 -21.19 1.96 16.85
CA ARG A 508 -20.65 1.96 18.22
C ARG A 508 -19.45 2.90 18.28
N ARG A 509 -19.29 3.64 19.39
CA ARG A 509 -18.18 4.60 19.58
C ARG A 509 -16.79 4.02 19.26
N GLN A 510 -16.54 2.76 19.64
CA GLN A 510 -15.27 2.08 19.42
C GLN A 510 -14.95 1.73 17.95
N ASP A 511 -15.95 1.82 17.07
CA ASP A 511 -15.90 1.45 15.64
C ASP A 511 -15.94 2.67 14.71
N VAL A 512 -16.15 3.87 15.27
CA VAL A 512 -16.24 5.15 14.54
C VAL A 512 -14.99 5.41 13.69
N LEU A 513 -13.81 5.44 14.30
CA LEU A 513 -12.56 5.74 13.60
C LEU A 513 -12.22 4.68 12.56
N ASN A 514 -12.46 3.39 12.85
CA ASN A 514 -12.19 2.32 11.89
C ASN A 514 -13.06 2.47 10.64
N GLY A 515 -14.31 2.88 10.82
CA GLY A 515 -15.20 3.21 9.71
C GLY A 515 -14.73 4.41 8.90
N ILE A 516 -14.41 5.54 9.54
CA ILE A 516 -13.91 6.75 8.86
C ILE A 516 -12.62 6.45 8.11
N ARG A 517 -11.66 5.76 8.73
CA ARG A 517 -10.43 5.29 8.08
C ARG A 517 -10.71 4.43 6.85
N SER A 518 -11.67 3.51 6.95
CA SER A 518 -12.09 2.65 5.83
C SER A 518 -12.74 3.45 4.69
N ILE A 519 -13.43 4.56 5.00
CA ILE A 519 -13.94 5.51 4.00
C ILE A 519 -12.77 6.23 3.33
N CYS A 520 -11.80 6.74 4.08
CA CYS A 520 -10.70 7.53 3.52
C CYS A 520 -9.73 6.70 2.67
N ARG A 521 -9.67 5.38 2.88
CA ARG A 521 -8.98 4.46 1.98
C ARG A 521 -9.67 4.29 0.62
N ASN A 522 -10.95 4.61 0.49
CA ASN A 522 -11.61 4.64 -0.81
C ASN A 522 -11.07 5.80 -1.65
N PHE A 523 -10.55 5.48 -2.83
CA PHE A 523 -9.97 6.45 -3.76
C PHE A 523 -10.93 7.60 -4.11
N ILE A 524 -12.22 7.28 -4.33
CA ILE A 524 -13.24 8.28 -4.70
C ILE A 524 -13.57 9.22 -3.54
N ALA A 525 -13.29 8.80 -2.30
CA ALA A 525 -13.61 9.57 -1.10
C ALA A 525 -12.52 10.55 -0.68
N GLU A 526 -11.39 10.67 -1.41
CA GLU A 526 -10.23 11.47 -0.97
C GLU A 526 -10.60 12.90 -0.56
N THR A 527 -11.22 13.65 -1.48
CA THR A 527 -11.61 15.05 -1.25
C THR A 527 -12.64 15.17 -0.14
N GLU A 528 -13.63 14.28 -0.12
CA GLU A 528 -14.69 14.28 0.90
C GLU A 528 -14.11 13.98 2.30
N CYS A 529 -13.17 13.04 2.39
CA CYS A 529 -12.50 12.70 3.63
C CYS A 529 -11.61 13.84 4.14
N TRP A 530 -10.79 14.43 3.27
CA TRP A 530 -9.95 15.57 3.64
C TRP A 530 -10.82 16.73 4.16
N THR A 531 -11.83 17.12 3.37
CA THR A 531 -12.77 18.19 3.73
C THR A 531 -13.47 17.90 5.05
N PHE A 532 -13.93 16.67 5.26
CA PHE A 532 -14.62 16.25 6.48
C PHE A 532 -13.71 16.29 7.71
N VAL A 533 -12.51 15.68 7.62
CA VAL A 533 -11.56 15.63 8.74
C VAL A 533 -11.08 17.03 9.10
N HIS A 534 -10.76 17.86 8.11
CA HIS A 534 -10.40 19.25 8.32
C HIS A 534 -11.52 20.02 9.02
N ALA A 535 -12.75 19.94 8.53
CA ALA A 535 -13.90 20.67 9.08
C ALA A 535 -14.36 20.17 10.47
N ARG A 536 -14.13 18.89 10.78
CA ARG A 536 -14.58 18.25 12.03
C ARG A 536 -13.44 17.93 12.99
N TRP A 537 -12.24 18.47 12.76
CA TRP A 537 -11.06 18.17 13.56
C TRP A 537 -11.30 18.29 15.05
N THR A 538 -11.82 19.44 15.52
CA THR A 538 -12.07 19.68 16.95
C THR A 538 -13.00 18.65 17.59
N GLN A 539 -14.01 18.18 16.86
CA GLN A 539 -14.91 17.15 17.35
C GLN A 539 -14.21 15.79 17.41
N LEU A 540 -13.54 15.39 16.32
CA LEU A 540 -12.83 14.11 16.25
C LEU A 540 -11.72 14.05 17.31
N PHE A 541 -10.97 15.13 17.48
CA PHE A 541 -9.92 15.24 18.50
C PHE A 541 -10.49 15.12 19.91
N ARG A 542 -11.58 15.83 20.24
CA ARG A 542 -12.20 15.72 21.56
C ARG A 542 -12.70 14.29 21.86
N ASP A 543 -13.25 13.61 20.86
CA ASP A 543 -13.88 12.31 21.07
C ASP A 543 -12.87 11.15 21.08
N HIS A 544 -11.72 11.34 20.41
CA HIS A 544 -10.79 10.28 20.01
C HIS A 544 -9.29 10.63 20.00
N GLY A 545 -8.89 11.85 20.36
CA GLY A 545 -7.55 12.42 20.17
C GLY A 545 -6.41 11.65 20.85
N ASP A 546 -6.72 10.92 21.92
CA ASP A 546 -5.77 10.09 22.66
C ASP A 546 -5.66 8.65 22.14
N SER A 547 -6.32 8.31 21.02
CA SER A 547 -6.31 6.96 20.48
C SER A 547 -5.29 6.80 19.35
N LEU A 548 -4.60 5.64 19.30
CA LEU A 548 -3.72 5.27 18.19
C LEU A 548 -4.42 5.30 16.83
N ASN A 549 -5.70 4.92 16.79
CA ASN A 549 -6.51 4.97 15.57
C ASN A 549 -6.71 6.40 15.05
N PHE A 550 -6.55 7.42 15.88
CA PHE A 550 -6.64 8.82 15.48
C PHE A 550 -5.37 9.29 14.76
N ALA A 551 -4.18 8.88 15.21
CA ALA A 551 -2.95 9.11 14.47
C ALA A 551 -3.02 8.46 13.07
N GLU A 552 -3.45 7.19 13.02
CA GLU A 552 -3.62 6.45 11.77
C GLU A 552 -4.69 7.04 10.82
N LEU A 553 -5.65 7.82 11.33
CA LEU A 553 -6.59 8.54 10.47
C LEU A 553 -5.87 9.57 9.60
N ILE A 554 -4.89 10.28 10.15
CA ILE A 554 -4.09 11.25 9.38
C ILE A 554 -3.37 10.55 8.24
N LYS A 555 -2.74 9.41 8.53
CA LYS A 555 -2.07 8.56 7.53
C LYS A 555 -3.01 8.11 6.40
N ASP A 556 -4.22 7.68 6.74
CA ASP A 556 -5.21 7.20 5.77
C ASP A 556 -5.79 8.35 4.92
N VAL A 557 -5.91 9.56 5.47
CA VAL A 557 -6.40 10.77 4.76
C VAL A 557 -5.35 11.32 3.80
N THR A 558 -4.08 11.40 4.22
CA THR A 558 -2.99 12.00 3.44
C THR A 558 -2.27 11.00 2.54
N GLY A 559 -2.57 9.71 2.64
CA GLY A 559 -1.77 8.65 2.01
C GLY A 559 -1.62 8.74 0.48
N ARG A 560 -2.52 9.44 -0.21
CA ARG A 560 -2.47 9.66 -1.67
C ARG A 560 -1.98 11.05 -2.07
N PHE A 561 -1.74 11.94 -1.12
CA PHE A 561 -1.28 13.29 -1.40
C PHE A 561 0.11 13.27 -2.03
N ASN A 562 0.24 13.91 -3.19
CA ASN A 562 1.46 13.94 -3.97
C ASN A 562 1.60 15.17 -4.88
N THR A 563 0.88 16.25 -4.57
CA THR A 563 0.97 17.55 -5.24
C THR A 563 1.46 18.63 -4.28
N LEU A 564 2.08 19.69 -4.81
CA LEU A 564 2.51 20.85 -4.01
C LEU A 564 1.32 21.52 -3.31
N LEU A 565 0.16 21.62 -3.97
CA LEU A 565 -1.05 22.20 -3.38
C LEU A 565 -1.50 21.41 -2.13
N GLN A 566 -1.58 20.08 -2.22
CA GLN A 566 -1.94 19.23 -1.09
C GLN A 566 -0.93 19.34 0.06
N LEU A 567 0.36 19.48 -0.26
CA LEU A 567 1.40 19.71 0.74
C LEU A 567 1.18 21.04 1.47
N GLU A 568 1.02 22.14 0.73
CA GLU A 568 0.81 23.48 1.30
C GLU A 568 -0.47 23.56 2.15
N GLU A 569 -1.55 22.93 1.69
CA GLU A 569 -2.81 22.83 2.44
C GLU A 569 -2.63 22.05 3.76
N PHE A 570 -1.95 20.91 3.70
CA PHE A 570 -1.75 20.07 4.88
C PHE A 570 -0.75 20.70 5.88
N GLU A 571 0.31 21.36 5.39
CA GLU A 571 1.24 22.13 6.22
C GLU A 571 0.50 23.26 6.95
N ARG A 572 -0.31 24.04 6.23
CA ARG A 572 -1.14 25.10 6.85
C ARG A 572 -2.11 24.54 7.89
N PHE A 573 -2.77 23.42 7.60
CA PHE A 573 -3.65 22.76 8.55
C PHE A 573 -2.89 22.30 9.80
N SER A 574 -1.69 21.72 9.63
CA SER A 574 -0.81 21.34 10.73
C SER A 574 -0.42 22.55 11.58
N GLU A 575 -0.04 23.67 10.97
CA GLU A 575 0.35 24.89 11.70
C GLU A 575 -0.81 25.53 12.47
N GLN A 576 -2.02 25.52 11.89
CA GLN A 576 -3.22 26.09 12.51
C GLN A 576 -3.81 25.20 13.62
N THR A 577 -3.48 23.91 13.61
CA THR A 577 -3.99 22.95 14.59
C THR A 577 -3.11 22.93 15.83
N THR A 578 -3.59 23.49 16.94
CA THR A 578 -2.86 23.50 18.21
C THR A 578 -2.93 22.16 18.95
N ASP A 579 -4.09 21.49 18.88
CA ASP A 579 -4.35 20.24 19.59
C ASP A 579 -4.25 19.03 18.67
N LYS A 580 -3.14 18.29 18.76
CA LYS A 580 -2.85 17.11 17.92
C LYS A 580 -2.75 15.80 18.69
N GLY A 581 -2.52 15.85 20.01
CA GLY A 581 -2.44 14.66 20.88
C GLY A 581 -1.55 13.57 20.31
N ALA A 582 -2.07 12.34 20.24
CA ALA A 582 -1.33 11.19 19.71
C ALA A 582 -0.97 11.31 18.21
N ALA A 583 -1.61 12.20 17.45
CA ALA A 583 -1.38 12.38 16.02
C ALA A 583 -0.19 13.30 15.68
N GLU A 584 0.39 14.04 16.64
CA GLU A 584 1.49 15.00 16.40
C GLU A 584 2.64 14.40 15.57
N ALA A 585 3.07 13.19 15.92
CA ALA A 585 4.12 12.49 15.19
C ALA A 585 3.70 12.15 13.75
N GLU A 586 2.45 11.71 13.54
CA GLU A 586 1.96 11.37 12.21
C GLU A 586 1.73 12.60 11.31
N PHE A 587 1.45 13.78 11.87
CA PHE A 587 1.44 15.02 11.08
C PHE A 587 2.80 15.28 10.44
N ARG A 588 3.89 15.17 11.22
CA ARG A 588 5.26 15.36 10.72
C ARG A 588 5.63 14.27 9.72
N ALA A 589 5.31 13.02 10.03
CA ALA A 589 5.53 11.89 9.14
C ALA A 589 4.76 12.03 7.81
N SER A 590 3.52 12.53 7.85
CA SER A 590 2.70 12.75 6.67
C SER A 590 3.27 13.86 5.78
N ILE A 591 3.72 14.98 6.34
CA ILE A 591 4.37 16.06 5.57
C ILE A 591 5.59 15.51 4.81
N GLU A 592 6.45 14.75 5.49
CA GLU A 592 7.62 14.13 4.86
C GLU A 592 7.21 13.13 3.77
N ARG A 593 6.20 12.30 4.03
CA ARG A 593 5.69 11.32 3.06
C ARG A 593 5.12 12.00 1.82
N ILE A 594 4.41 13.11 1.97
CA ILE A 594 3.88 13.90 0.86
C ILE A 594 5.03 14.47 0.02
N ARG A 595 6.08 15.01 0.66
CA ARG A 595 7.28 15.49 -0.06
C ARG A 595 7.98 14.37 -0.84
N ALA A 596 8.19 13.22 -0.21
CA ALA A 596 8.75 12.04 -0.87
C ALA A 596 7.88 11.59 -2.06
N ASN A 597 6.55 11.61 -1.92
CA ASN A 597 5.61 11.29 -2.99
C ASN A 597 5.72 12.27 -4.17
N ILE A 598 5.81 13.58 -3.91
CA ILE A 598 6.00 14.61 -4.95
C ILE A 598 7.31 14.36 -5.70
N GLN A 599 8.40 14.09 -4.98
CA GLN A 599 9.70 13.78 -5.57
C GLN A 599 9.64 12.50 -6.42
N TRP A 600 8.96 11.45 -5.94
CA TRP A 600 8.79 10.22 -6.69
C TRP A 600 8.00 10.45 -7.97
N VAL A 601 6.86 11.12 -7.91
CA VAL A 601 6.03 11.40 -9.09
C VAL A 601 6.82 12.19 -10.12
N SER A 602 7.56 13.23 -9.71
CA SER A 602 8.33 14.06 -10.65
C SER A 602 9.46 13.28 -11.36
N LYS A 603 10.10 12.32 -10.68
CA LYS A 603 11.26 11.58 -11.21
C LYS A 603 10.89 10.25 -11.88
N SER A 604 9.87 9.56 -11.40
CA SER A 604 9.52 8.20 -11.83
C SER A 604 8.38 8.13 -12.83
N LYS A 605 7.46 9.10 -12.87
CA LYS A 605 6.27 9.06 -13.73
C LYS A 605 6.62 8.86 -15.20
N ARG A 606 7.59 9.63 -15.72
CA ARG A 606 8.03 9.54 -17.13
C ARG A 606 8.55 8.14 -17.48
N ASN A 607 9.37 7.55 -16.59
CA ASN A 607 9.93 6.22 -16.80
C ASN A 607 8.84 5.13 -16.80
N LEU A 608 7.81 5.28 -15.96
CA LEU A 608 6.67 4.37 -15.94
C LEU A 608 5.80 4.52 -17.18
N GLU A 609 5.50 5.75 -17.60
CA GLU A 609 4.78 6.01 -18.84
C GLU A 609 5.51 5.38 -20.02
N GLU A 610 6.82 5.60 -20.17
CA GLU A 610 7.64 4.97 -21.21
C GLU A 610 7.61 3.44 -21.13
N TRP A 611 7.70 2.86 -19.93
CA TRP A 611 7.64 1.40 -19.76
C TRP A 611 6.27 0.85 -20.20
N PHE A 612 5.17 1.43 -19.73
CA PHE A 612 3.81 1.01 -20.11
C PHE A 612 3.47 1.30 -21.57
N LEU A 613 4.15 2.24 -22.23
CA LEU A 613 4.04 2.51 -23.67
C LEU A 613 4.82 1.49 -24.51
N ASN A 614 6.00 1.07 -24.04
CA ASN A 614 6.86 0.10 -24.74
C ASN A 614 6.37 -1.34 -24.59
N GLN A 615 5.64 -1.65 -23.51
CA GLN A 615 4.91 -2.90 -23.42
C GLN A 615 3.77 -2.86 -24.44
N THR A 616 3.74 -3.85 -25.35
CA THR A 616 2.58 -4.18 -26.18
C THR A 616 1.46 -4.75 -25.31
N LEU A 617 1.03 -4.00 -24.31
CA LEU A 617 -0.29 -4.16 -23.73
C LEU A 617 -1.25 -3.86 -24.86
N ALA A 618 -1.91 -4.91 -25.36
CA ALA A 618 -3.04 -4.78 -26.25
C ALA A 618 -4.07 -3.91 -25.52
N ILE A 619 -4.02 -2.60 -25.76
CA ILE A 619 -5.08 -1.69 -25.34
C ILE A 619 -6.32 -2.32 -25.93
N ARG A 620 -7.14 -2.91 -25.06
CA ARG A 620 -8.46 -3.35 -25.43
C ARG A 620 -9.23 -2.07 -25.71
N LEU A 621 -9.17 -1.64 -26.98
CA LEU A 621 -10.24 -0.86 -27.56
C LEU A 621 -11.56 -1.52 -27.15
N PRO A 622 -12.63 -0.75 -26.92
CA PRO A 622 -13.93 -1.31 -26.59
C PRO A 622 -14.19 -2.53 -27.47
N HIS A 623 -14.54 -3.68 -26.90
CA HIS A 623 -14.72 -4.93 -27.67
C HIS A 623 -15.69 -4.76 -28.84
N ASP A 624 -16.55 -3.74 -28.75
CA ASP A 624 -17.61 -3.45 -29.68
C ASP A 624 -17.23 -2.38 -30.74
N TRP A 625 -16.20 -1.56 -30.53
CA TRP A 625 -15.86 -0.41 -31.39
C TRP A 625 -14.36 -0.21 -31.63
N PHE A 626 -13.97 -0.02 -32.88
CA PHE A 626 -12.58 0.19 -33.31
C PHE A 626 -12.46 1.49 -34.12
N PRO A 627 -11.83 2.55 -33.60
CA PRO A 627 -11.61 3.78 -34.36
C PRO A 627 -10.59 3.57 -35.48
N SER A 628 -10.91 3.99 -36.71
CA SER A 628 -10.01 3.88 -37.87
C SER A 628 -9.41 5.22 -38.30
N LYS A 629 -10.07 6.35 -38.01
CA LYS A 629 -9.57 7.69 -38.38
C LYS A 629 -10.14 8.77 -37.47
N TYR A 630 -9.31 9.76 -37.13
CA TYR A 630 -9.72 10.97 -36.41
C TYR A 630 -9.50 12.20 -37.27
N GLN A 631 -10.46 13.12 -37.25
CA GLN A 631 -10.34 14.48 -37.80
C GLN A 631 -10.80 15.45 -36.72
N LEU A 632 -9.88 16.29 -36.26
CA LEU A 632 -10.11 17.23 -35.18
C LEU A 632 -9.96 18.65 -35.74
N TYR A 633 -10.97 19.47 -35.53
CA TYR A 633 -10.97 20.90 -35.83
C TYR A 633 -11.23 21.63 -34.52
N PHE A 634 -10.52 22.73 -34.28
CA PHE A 634 -10.71 23.52 -33.07
C PHE A 634 -10.41 24.98 -33.36
N ASP A 635 -11.17 25.85 -32.70
CA ASP A 635 -10.99 27.29 -32.70
C ASP A 635 -10.77 27.70 -31.24
N VAL A 636 -9.65 28.38 -30.98
CA VAL A 636 -9.30 28.81 -29.64
C VAL A 636 -9.48 30.32 -29.52
N PHE A 637 -10.18 30.76 -28.48
CA PHE A 637 -10.52 32.16 -28.27
C PHE A 637 -9.75 32.70 -27.07
N LEU A 638 -8.87 33.68 -27.33
CA LEU A 638 -8.29 34.55 -26.31
C LEU A 638 -8.90 35.94 -26.46
N GLN A 639 -9.73 36.34 -25.51
CA GLN A 639 -10.21 37.71 -25.49
C GLN A 639 -9.21 38.59 -24.73
N SER A 640 -8.46 39.43 -25.45
CA SER A 640 -7.61 40.44 -24.83
C SER A 640 -8.47 41.64 -24.40
N THR A 641 -8.44 41.97 -23.11
CA THR A 641 -8.84 43.23 -22.46
C THR A 641 -10.33 43.48 -22.13
N TYR A 642 -10.57 43.77 -20.84
CA TYR A 642 -11.57 44.71 -20.33
C TYR A 642 -10.96 45.54 -19.17
N PRO A 643 -11.45 46.76 -18.88
CA PRO A 643 -10.85 47.66 -17.88
C PRO A 643 -11.16 47.31 -16.41
N ASN A 644 -11.90 46.23 -16.15
CA ASN A 644 -12.53 45.98 -14.85
C ASN A 644 -12.19 44.58 -14.32
N ASN A 645 -10.93 44.28 -13.97
CA ASN A 645 -10.50 43.16 -13.09
C ASN A 645 -11.24 41.79 -13.15
N GLU A 646 -11.87 41.43 -14.27
CA GLU A 646 -12.48 40.12 -14.51
C GLU A 646 -11.47 39.22 -15.23
N GLU A 647 -11.41 37.94 -14.84
CA GLU A 647 -10.53 36.97 -15.50
C GLU A 647 -10.91 36.86 -17.00
N PRO A 648 -9.92 36.80 -17.91
CA PRO A 648 -10.19 36.70 -19.34
C PRO A 648 -10.94 35.40 -19.66
N ASN A 649 -12.01 35.51 -20.46
CA ASN A 649 -12.78 34.36 -20.90
C ASN A 649 -11.93 33.51 -21.85
N THR A 650 -11.43 32.37 -21.36
CA THR A 650 -10.44 31.52 -22.03
C THR A 650 -11.09 30.20 -22.40
N THR A 651 -11.69 30.17 -23.59
CA THR A 651 -12.44 29.00 -24.07
C THR A 651 -11.94 28.54 -25.43
N PHE A 652 -12.14 27.26 -25.73
CA PHE A 652 -12.02 26.72 -27.07
C PHE A 652 -13.31 26.02 -27.47
N THR A 653 -13.62 26.08 -28.75
CA THR A 653 -14.63 25.24 -29.36
C THR A 653 -13.96 24.28 -30.33
N GLY A 654 -14.61 23.17 -30.62
CA GLY A 654 -14.11 22.25 -31.61
C GLY A 654 -15.17 21.34 -32.19
N HIS A 655 -14.75 20.70 -33.27
CA HIS A 655 -15.52 19.76 -34.04
C HIS A 655 -14.67 18.51 -34.26
N THR A 656 -15.17 17.37 -33.82
CA THR A 656 -14.49 16.08 -33.97
C THR A 656 -15.30 15.21 -34.90
N ARG A 657 -14.61 14.57 -35.86
CA ARG A 657 -15.12 13.43 -36.62
C ARG A 657 -14.25 12.22 -36.40
N ILE A 658 -14.86 11.10 -36.03
CA ILE A 658 -14.19 9.82 -35.79
C ILE A 658 -14.84 8.78 -36.68
N ARG A 659 -14.06 8.19 -37.58
CA ARG A 659 -14.49 6.97 -38.27
C ARG A 659 -14.27 5.78 -37.35
N ILE A 660 -15.31 5.01 -37.10
CA ILE A 660 -15.30 3.86 -36.19
C ILE A 660 -15.89 2.63 -36.86
N ARG A 661 -15.24 1.48 -36.72
CA ARG A 661 -15.73 0.17 -37.14
C ARG A 661 -16.39 -0.55 -35.96
N CYS A 662 -17.59 -1.07 -36.14
CA CYS A 662 -18.27 -1.90 -35.15
C CYS A 662 -17.68 -3.32 -35.14
N ARG A 663 -17.10 -3.79 -34.03
CA ARG A 663 -16.50 -5.15 -33.93
C ARG A 663 -17.46 -6.21 -33.41
N ARG A 664 -18.50 -5.81 -32.70
CA ARG A 664 -19.57 -6.67 -32.20
C ARG A 664 -20.88 -5.89 -32.26
N SER A 665 -21.94 -6.56 -32.72
CA SER A 665 -23.24 -5.91 -32.84
C SER A 665 -23.78 -5.43 -31.49
N THR A 666 -23.89 -4.11 -31.35
CA THR A 666 -24.23 -3.42 -30.10
C THR A 666 -25.28 -2.32 -30.34
N ASN A 667 -25.99 -1.95 -29.28
CA ASN A 667 -26.98 -0.86 -29.27
C ASN A 667 -26.45 0.37 -28.52
N GLU A 668 -25.16 0.39 -28.19
CA GLU A 668 -24.56 1.39 -27.33
C GLU A 668 -23.16 1.76 -27.84
N LEU A 669 -22.85 3.05 -27.80
CA LEU A 669 -21.54 3.61 -28.09
C LEU A 669 -21.02 4.34 -26.85
N ARG A 670 -19.81 3.97 -26.41
CA ARG A 670 -19.11 4.60 -25.28
C ARG A 670 -17.88 5.34 -25.79
N ILE A 671 -17.77 6.61 -25.45
CA ILE A 671 -16.63 7.46 -25.84
C ILE A 671 -16.09 8.18 -24.61
N HIS A 672 -14.78 8.12 -24.39
CA HIS A 672 -14.15 8.90 -23.34
C HIS A 672 -14.15 10.39 -23.69
N MET A 673 -14.51 11.22 -22.72
CA MET A 673 -14.60 12.66 -22.88
C MET A 673 -14.33 13.37 -21.55
N LYS A 674 -13.23 14.11 -21.50
CA LYS A 674 -12.76 14.82 -20.31
C LYS A 674 -13.09 16.31 -20.37
N GLN A 675 -13.86 16.81 -19.41
CA GLN A 675 -14.15 18.24 -19.20
C GLN A 675 -14.64 19.02 -20.44
N LEU A 676 -15.22 18.34 -21.43
CA LEU A 676 -15.85 18.98 -22.59
C LEU A 676 -17.36 19.15 -22.36
N ARG A 677 -17.92 20.22 -22.91
CA ARG A 677 -19.37 20.44 -23.02
C ARG A 677 -19.79 20.16 -24.45
N LEU A 678 -20.68 19.19 -24.65
CA LEU A 678 -21.19 18.84 -25.97
C LEU A 678 -22.44 19.65 -26.30
N SER A 679 -22.47 20.24 -27.49
CA SER A 679 -23.66 20.87 -28.06
C SER A 679 -24.32 20.01 -29.14
N TYR A 680 -23.57 19.07 -29.72
CA TYR A 680 -24.01 18.25 -30.83
C TYR A 680 -23.29 16.91 -30.82
N VAL A 681 -24.04 15.82 -31.04
CA VAL A 681 -23.52 14.45 -31.14
C VAL A 681 -24.35 13.67 -32.16
N ILE A 682 -23.69 13.11 -33.17
CA ILE A 682 -24.32 12.22 -34.14
C ILE A 682 -23.45 10.99 -34.39
N LEU A 683 -24.11 9.90 -34.75
CA LEU A 683 -23.47 8.72 -35.31
C LEU A 683 -24.19 8.36 -36.60
N THR A 684 -23.48 8.32 -37.72
CA THR A 684 -24.02 7.93 -39.02
C THR A 684 -23.32 6.67 -39.51
N ARG A 685 -24.04 5.81 -40.22
CA ARG A 685 -23.41 4.69 -40.93
C ARG A 685 -22.84 5.22 -42.24
N ILE A 686 -21.61 4.85 -42.60
CA ILE A 686 -21.00 5.32 -43.85
C ILE A 686 -21.90 4.95 -45.05
N GLY A 687 -22.29 5.95 -45.84
CA GLY A 687 -23.22 5.82 -46.97
C GLY A 687 -24.70 6.01 -46.63
N LYS A 688 -25.06 6.31 -45.38
CA LYS A 688 -26.42 6.68 -44.95
C LYS A 688 -26.39 7.98 -44.14
N ASN A 689 -27.43 8.81 -44.27
CA ASN A 689 -27.50 10.13 -43.61
C ASN A 689 -28.36 10.15 -42.33
N ASN A 690 -28.74 8.99 -41.78
CA ASN A 690 -29.59 8.95 -40.60
C ASN A 690 -28.75 8.91 -39.32
N ASN A 691 -29.04 9.80 -38.38
CA ASN A 691 -28.44 9.77 -37.04
C ASN A 691 -28.98 8.56 -36.27
N LEU A 692 -28.06 7.71 -35.82
CA LEU A 692 -28.33 6.49 -35.09
C LEU A 692 -28.42 6.73 -33.58
N ILE A 693 -28.02 7.88 -33.07
CA ILE A 693 -28.11 8.19 -31.63
C ILE A 693 -29.57 8.54 -31.29
N SER A 694 -30.15 7.83 -30.34
CA SER A 694 -31.47 8.14 -29.77
C SER A 694 -31.34 9.16 -28.64
N ASP A 695 -30.37 8.94 -27.77
CA ASP A 695 -30.12 9.72 -26.56
C ASP A 695 -28.66 9.55 -26.15
N TRP A 696 -28.12 10.51 -25.43
CA TRP A 696 -26.77 10.44 -24.89
C TRP A 696 -26.71 11.04 -23.49
N THR A 697 -25.83 10.49 -22.66
CA THR A 697 -25.62 10.97 -21.29
C THR A 697 -24.14 10.99 -21.00
N LEU A 698 -23.65 12.11 -20.47
CA LEU A 698 -22.30 12.21 -19.96
C LEU A 698 -22.26 11.72 -18.52
N VAL A 699 -21.50 10.67 -18.26
CA VAL A 699 -21.25 10.16 -16.91
C VAL A 699 -20.02 10.88 -16.37
N LEU A 700 -20.24 11.97 -15.63
CA LEU A 700 -19.17 12.85 -15.12
C LEU A 700 -18.15 12.10 -14.24
N SER A 701 -18.59 11.09 -13.48
CA SER A 701 -17.71 10.31 -12.60
C SER A 701 -16.71 9.42 -13.33
N SER A 702 -16.98 9.06 -14.59
CA SER A 702 -16.10 8.23 -15.41
C SER A 702 -15.57 8.95 -16.64
N GLU A 703 -15.98 10.20 -16.85
CA GLU A 703 -15.66 10.96 -18.07
C GLU A 703 -15.99 10.17 -19.35
N VAL A 704 -17.16 9.50 -19.35
CA VAL A 704 -17.63 8.69 -20.49
C VAL A 704 -18.96 9.24 -21.01
N LEU A 705 -19.00 9.52 -22.31
CA LEU A 705 -20.23 9.75 -23.06
C LEU A 705 -20.86 8.39 -23.43
N LEU A 706 -22.05 8.15 -22.91
CA LEU A 706 -22.86 6.98 -23.21
C LEU A 706 -23.92 7.36 -24.26
N CYS A 707 -23.83 6.83 -25.46
CA CYS A 707 -24.80 7.04 -26.53
C CYS A 707 -25.66 5.78 -26.72
N ARG A 708 -26.97 5.91 -26.53
CA ARG A 708 -27.95 4.86 -26.87
C ARG A 708 -28.31 4.96 -28.35
N LEU A 709 -28.37 3.82 -29.03
CA LEU A 709 -28.59 3.76 -30.46
C LEU A 709 -30.03 3.33 -30.79
N ARG A 710 -30.63 3.97 -31.81
CA ARG A 710 -31.99 3.71 -32.33
C ARG A 710 -32.13 2.33 -32.95
N GLU A 711 -31.04 1.83 -33.52
CA GLU A 711 -30.95 0.51 -34.12
C GLU A 711 -29.61 -0.13 -33.77
N ARG A 712 -29.57 -1.47 -33.82
CA ARG A 712 -28.38 -2.25 -33.52
C ARG A 712 -27.34 -2.06 -34.62
N CYS A 713 -26.14 -1.66 -34.25
CA CYS A 713 -25.02 -1.58 -35.19
C CYS A 713 -24.58 -2.96 -35.65
N ILE A 714 -24.18 -3.04 -36.91
CA ILE A 714 -23.85 -4.29 -37.60
C ILE A 714 -22.35 -4.50 -37.48
N LYS A 715 -21.98 -5.72 -37.13
CA LYS A 715 -20.59 -6.13 -37.04
C LYS A 715 -19.84 -5.90 -38.35
N ASP A 716 -18.59 -5.45 -38.24
CA ASP A 716 -17.59 -5.16 -39.27
C ASP A 716 -17.89 -3.96 -40.19
N GLU A 717 -19.02 -3.27 -39.99
CA GLU A 717 -19.36 -2.04 -40.71
C GLU A 717 -18.72 -0.79 -40.10
N GLU A 718 -18.55 0.25 -40.94
CA GLU A 718 -18.01 1.54 -40.53
C GLU A 718 -19.10 2.60 -40.33
N TYR A 719 -18.85 3.43 -39.34
CA TYR A 719 -19.68 4.53 -38.90
C TYR A 719 -18.83 5.79 -38.73
N GLU A 720 -19.46 6.95 -38.80
CA GLU A 720 -18.85 8.25 -38.56
C GLU A 720 -19.54 8.89 -37.35
N PHE A 721 -18.76 9.06 -36.28
CA PHE A 721 -19.17 9.80 -35.11
C PHE A 721 -18.76 11.27 -35.30
N GLU A 722 -19.69 12.20 -35.16
CA GLU A 722 -19.40 13.63 -35.18
C GLU A 722 -19.88 14.29 -33.89
N SER A 723 -19.07 15.20 -33.34
CA SER A 723 -19.45 16.00 -32.18
C SER A 723 -18.94 17.44 -32.25
N LEU A 724 -19.76 18.37 -31.76
CA LEU A 724 -19.32 19.74 -31.46
C LEU A 724 -19.19 19.89 -29.95
N TYR A 725 -18.07 20.47 -29.54
CA TYR A 725 -17.71 20.64 -28.14
C TYR A 725 -17.18 22.03 -27.85
N SER A 726 -17.30 22.44 -26.60
CA SER A 726 -16.61 23.60 -26.02
C SER A 726 -16.04 23.26 -24.66
N ALA A 727 -14.96 23.93 -24.29
CA ALA A 727 -14.36 23.81 -22.97
C ALA A 727 -13.55 25.06 -22.60
N GLU A 728 -13.25 25.19 -21.32
CA GLU A 728 -12.31 26.18 -20.80
C GLU A 728 -10.87 25.66 -20.98
N LEU A 729 -9.91 26.57 -21.13
CA LEU A 729 -8.50 26.20 -21.17
C LEU A 729 -8.06 25.67 -19.80
N ASP A 730 -7.36 24.54 -19.78
CA ASP A 730 -6.86 23.92 -18.56
C ASP A 730 -5.77 24.81 -17.91
N ARG A 731 -5.69 24.78 -16.58
CA ARG A 731 -4.63 25.44 -15.79
C ARG A 731 -3.50 24.48 -15.45
N GLU A 732 -3.78 23.18 -15.51
CA GLU A 732 -2.80 22.10 -15.47
C GLU A 732 -2.38 21.79 -16.92
N MET A 733 -1.15 21.33 -17.16
CA MET A 733 -0.58 21.15 -18.52
C MET A 733 -1.20 19.96 -19.30
N ALA A 734 -2.53 19.95 -19.50
CA ALA A 734 -3.30 18.93 -20.18
C ALA A 734 -4.20 19.54 -21.27
N GLY A 735 -4.33 18.85 -22.42
CA GLY A 735 -5.17 19.35 -23.52
C GLY A 735 -4.71 20.71 -24.06
N PHE A 736 -5.63 21.67 -24.16
CA PHE A 736 -5.31 23.08 -24.38
C PHE A 736 -5.21 23.79 -23.04
N TYR A 737 -4.08 24.43 -22.77
CA TYR A 737 -3.84 25.09 -21.49
C TYR A 737 -3.19 26.47 -21.66
N LEU A 738 -3.41 27.34 -20.68
CA LEU A 738 -2.87 28.69 -20.68
C LEU A 738 -1.48 28.71 -20.03
N SER A 739 -0.48 29.24 -20.74
CA SER A 739 0.86 29.50 -20.20
C SER A 739 1.09 31.00 -20.08
N ARG A 740 1.70 31.45 -18.98
CA ARG A 740 2.07 32.86 -18.77
C ARG A 740 3.58 33.00 -18.74
N TYR A 741 4.10 34.09 -19.32
CA TYR A 741 5.52 34.41 -19.31
C TYR A 741 5.73 35.90 -19.05
N ASN A 742 6.82 36.27 -18.39
CA ASN A 742 7.14 37.68 -18.17
C ASN A 742 7.81 38.24 -19.42
N VAL A 743 7.25 39.30 -19.99
CA VAL A 743 7.86 40.07 -21.09
C VAL A 743 8.79 41.13 -20.52
N THR A 744 8.44 41.71 -19.36
CA THR A 744 9.27 42.61 -18.53
C THR A 744 8.90 42.42 -17.05
N ASP A 745 9.60 43.07 -16.11
CA ASP A 745 9.29 43.04 -14.66
C ASP A 745 7.87 43.53 -14.33
N THR A 746 7.20 44.23 -15.26
CA THR A 746 5.87 44.80 -15.09
C THR A 746 4.84 44.30 -16.10
N MET A 747 5.24 43.48 -17.09
CA MET A 747 4.36 43.01 -18.16
C MET A 747 4.39 41.49 -18.29
N THR A 748 3.22 40.87 -18.12
CA THR A 748 3.02 39.43 -18.33
C THR A 748 2.36 39.19 -19.69
N GLY A 749 2.97 38.34 -20.50
CA GLY A 749 2.40 37.78 -21.71
C GLY A 749 1.64 36.47 -21.42
N GLN A 750 0.65 36.16 -22.25
CA GLN A 750 -0.10 34.91 -22.19
C GLN A 750 0.02 34.21 -23.56
N ILE A 751 0.22 32.89 -23.53
CA ILE A 751 0.23 32.04 -24.72
C ILE A 751 -0.63 30.80 -24.46
N ILE A 752 -1.34 30.34 -25.48
CA ILE A 752 -1.99 29.03 -25.44
C ILE A 752 -0.97 28.00 -25.88
N THR A 753 -0.80 26.99 -25.04
CA THR A 753 -0.04 25.81 -25.39
C THR A 753 -1.01 24.64 -25.50
N HIS A 754 -0.69 23.69 -26.38
CA HIS A 754 -1.48 22.48 -26.51
C HIS A 754 -0.56 21.28 -26.33
N ASN A 755 -1.02 20.30 -25.57
CA ASN A 755 -0.41 18.98 -25.46
C ASN A 755 -1.44 17.95 -25.96
N ILE A 756 -1.58 17.90 -27.29
CA ILE A 756 -2.53 17.01 -27.97
C ILE A 756 -1.73 15.83 -28.51
N GLY A 757 -1.78 14.71 -27.80
CA GLY A 757 -1.39 13.41 -28.34
C GLY A 757 -2.58 12.74 -29.02
N ALA A 758 -2.36 12.05 -30.14
CA ALA A 758 -3.26 10.97 -30.49
C ALA A 758 -3.25 9.97 -29.34
N THR A 759 -4.41 9.46 -28.92
CA THR A 759 -4.45 8.19 -28.20
C THR A 759 -3.77 7.17 -29.11
N HIS A 760 -2.51 6.86 -28.81
CA HIS A 760 -1.66 6.02 -29.64
C HIS A 760 -2.35 4.67 -29.82
N MET A 761 -2.78 4.39 -31.05
CA MET A 761 -3.35 3.11 -31.44
C MET A 761 -2.28 2.40 -32.25
N GLN A 762 -1.50 1.55 -31.58
CA GLN A 762 -0.52 0.71 -32.26
C GLN A 762 -1.29 -0.39 -33.02
N VAL A 763 -1.15 -0.37 -34.33
CA VAL A 763 -1.47 -1.50 -35.20
C VAL A 763 -0.26 -2.44 -35.18
N ASN A 764 -0.53 -3.75 -35.04
CA ASN A 764 0.44 -4.85 -34.96
C ASN A 764 1.73 -4.65 -35.77
#